data_AF-A0A915D8G0-F1
#
_entry.id   AF-A0A915D8G0-F1
#
_cell.length_a   1.000
_cell.length_b   1.000
_cell.length_c   1.000
_cell.angle_alpha   90.00
_cell.angle_beta   90.00
_cell.angle_gamma   90.00
#
_symmetry.space_group_name_H-M   'P 1'
#
loop_
_entity.id
_entity.type
_entity.pdbx_description
1 polymer ?
#
loop_
_entity_poly.entity_id
_entity_poly.type
_entity_poly.pdbx_seq_one_letter_code
_entity_poly.pdbx_strand_id
1 'polypeptide(L)'
;MFAPQGSVPKTIAVLAATASLTNFLEGYSSSYPNTAGNSFQLFINASYVERNSGHGLSHWAFVWFWSLLLNIWFVGYLLGTFLTPYMTDTYGRRSALLLANTVSLVGTLLSVLSISVRCPELLIFGRAVGAAGSGLSFGSLILFLQEAAPTSLRGTCSFLSEVSYIAVNVIGMGMGMDIVLGKNLIALIGVGIIPGMLSVLIMIPMKESPKYLLIKRNDRKAAMEALIFFRGDNINNNAILEEMLLESNSCKIDLPLTQAVREIFRQPYLRKAMTIGILALQIVVGIWPIIYLSTELLEAHFETEFAQYSSFAFISANFIASLIGMCAVEKFGRRPMLISCGIANTFCLVCYILFDRMAVLYAHNMKYGCVAALIGYGITYGAALGPIAFLVITSELVPQPFRSLVQSIVFGINTIVNFVIGFMTFPLYRLIDVWSFIPLFIIPSTISIIYLIIHMPETKGREVHSIVEELIRNSASSNESLAQMMTQKNAEDLPSESSPNTSIESSEEPKKSSGCSISLSLKSELKLEIEGDIKSLSKFMNKSEDLDYSRTNILANAVEFVGHTPLVYLNKVSKDLPARIAAKIEYVNPACSVKDRVGYKMIEDAEKAGLIQPGLTTLIEPTSGNMGIGLAFACAVKGYSLILTMPSSMSVERRVVLKAYGAEVILTEPSRAVLGAMERAKELQKIIPNSYILNQFENPANVDAHYETTGPEIWEQTQGKVDIVCFGVGSGGTVIGVGKYLKEKKPGVQVYAVEPFEASVINGFPHAPHKIPGMGAGFVPAILDPSVYQEALRVKSADALAMAKRLAREEGLFVGVSSGGNACAAIELARRPENAGKLIVTSFASFGERYLSTELYSDIKSECEKLKVTTFEEDKEYLRGKVELNI
;
A
#
# COMPACT_ATOMS: atom_id res chain seq x y z
N MET A 1 21.01 -8.84 47.96
CA MET A 1 19.95 -7.92 47.50
C MET A 1 18.99 -8.58 46.49
N PHE A 2 19.47 -9.47 45.61
CA PHE A 2 18.64 -10.13 44.57
C PHE A 2 17.98 -11.46 44.94
N ALA A 3 18.20 -12.02 46.14
CA ALA A 3 17.58 -13.28 46.54
C ALA A 3 16.13 -13.04 47.00
N PRO A 4 15.11 -13.62 46.33
CA PRO A 4 13.70 -13.37 46.68
C PRO A 4 13.25 -14.01 48.02
N GLN A 5 14.09 -14.86 48.65
CA GLN A 5 13.91 -15.41 50.00
C GLN A 5 12.48 -15.95 50.28
N GLY A 6 11.85 -16.56 49.27
CA GLY A 6 10.55 -17.23 49.40
C GLY A 6 9.30 -16.37 49.37
N SER A 7 9.40 -15.06 49.15
CA SER A 7 8.21 -14.24 48.91
C SER A 7 7.81 -14.29 47.43
N VAL A 8 6.64 -14.89 47.15
CA VAL A 8 6.01 -14.97 45.81
C VAL A 8 6.11 -13.66 45.01
N PRO A 9 5.78 -12.47 45.57
CA PRO A 9 5.88 -11.22 44.82
C PRO A 9 7.32 -10.83 44.46
N LYS A 10 8.33 -11.12 45.29
CA LYS A 10 9.74 -10.85 44.94
C LYS A 10 10.25 -11.80 43.88
N THR A 11 9.85 -13.08 43.93
CA THR A 11 10.21 -14.06 42.88
C THR A 11 9.62 -13.63 41.53
N ILE A 12 8.36 -13.21 41.49
CA ILE A 12 7.72 -12.68 40.28
C ILE A 12 8.45 -11.41 39.80
N ALA A 13 8.82 -10.49 40.70
CA ALA A 13 9.53 -9.27 40.32
C ALA A 13 10.93 -9.54 39.71
N VAL A 14 11.68 -10.50 40.26
CA VAL A 14 12.99 -10.90 39.72
C VAL A 14 12.86 -11.57 38.36
N LEU A 15 11.87 -12.45 38.19
CA LEU A 15 11.59 -13.11 36.91
C LEU A 15 11.07 -12.10 35.87
N ALA A 16 10.26 -11.12 36.26
CA ALA A 16 9.78 -10.03 35.41
C ALA A 16 10.93 -9.13 34.95
N ALA A 17 11.81 -8.72 35.87
CA ALA A 17 12.97 -7.90 35.55
C ALA A 17 13.91 -8.63 34.59
N THR A 18 14.10 -9.93 34.80
CA THR A 18 14.88 -10.78 33.90
C THR A 18 14.26 -10.82 32.52
N ALA A 19 12.97 -11.17 32.42
CA ALA A 19 12.26 -11.27 31.15
C ALA A 19 12.25 -9.95 30.37
N SER A 20 11.99 -8.82 31.03
CA SER A 20 11.98 -7.50 30.39
C SER A 20 13.34 -7.08 29.86
N LEU A 21 14.43 -7.42 30.54
CA LEU A 21 15.77 -7.04 30.10
C LEU A 21 16.30 -7.95 28.99
N THR A 22 16.05 -9.25 29.07
CA THR A 22 16.46 -10.19 28.02
C THR A 22 15.66 -9.98 26.73
N ASN A 23 14.36 -9.70 26.83
CA ASN A 23 13.50 -9.43 25.68
C ASN A 23 13.66 -8.00 25.15
N PHE A 24 14.42 -7.13 25.84
CA PHE A 24 14.57 -5.74 25.42
C PHE A 24 15.19 -5.64 24.03
N LEU A 25 16.32 -6.32 23.80
CA LEU A 25 17.02 -6.26 22.52
C LEU A 25 16.14 -6.83 21.39
N GLU A 26 15.39 -7.88 21.69
CA GLU A 26 14.48 -8.52 20.75
C GLU A 26 13.32 -7.59 20.36
N GLY A 27 12.49 -7.18 21.32
CA GLY A 27 11.32 -6.33 21.09
C GLY A 27 11.70 -4.98 20.49
N TYR A 28 12.73 -4.34 21.03
CA TYR A 28 13.14 -3.03 20.56
C TYR A 28 13.59 -3.09 19.09
N SER A 29 14.44 -4.05 18.74
CA SER A 29 14.96 -4.22 17.37
C SER A 29 13.88 -4.48 16.32
N SER A 30 12.78 -5.08 16.75
CA SER A 30 11.64 -5.42 15.92
C SER A 30 10.71 -4.22 15.67
N SER A 31 10.53 -3.33 16.65
CA SER A 31 9.48 -2.29 16.62
C SER A 31 9.95 -0.89 16.18
N TYR A 32 11.18 -0.48 16.51
CA TYR A 32 11.66 0.87 16.17
C TYR A 32 11.72 1.19 14.65
N PRO A 33 11.96 0.22 13.73
CA PRO A 33 12.06 0.55 12.30
C PRO A 33 10.73 1.05 11.69
N ASN A 34 9.59 0.65 12.26
CA ASN A 34 8.26 0.93 11.70
C ASN A 34 7.94 2.43 11.70
N THR A 35 8.08 3.10 12.84
CA THR A 35 7.76 4.53 12.96
C THR A 35 8.86 5.43 12.38
N ALA A 36 10.10 4.93 12.29
CA ALA A 36 11.25 5.66 11.74
C ALA A 36 11.51 5.37 10.24
N GLY A 37 10.51 4.86 9.50
CA GLY A 37 10.65 4.41 8.11
C GLY A 37 11.25 5.47 7.18
N ASN A 38 10.75 6.71 7.24
CA ASN A 38 11.24 7.84 6.44
C ASN A 38 12.72 8.15 6.71
N SER A 39 13.16 8.14 7.97
CA SER A 39 14.56 8.36 8.33
C SER A 39 15.48 7.26 7.78
N PHE A 40 15.04 5.99 7.84
CA PHE A 40 15.78 4.89 7.24
C PHE A 40 15.83 5.00 5.72
N GLN A 41 14.75 5.41 5.06
CA GLN A 41 14.72 5.66 3.62
C GLN A 41 15.72 6.74 3.21
N LEU A 42 15.75 7.85 3.92
CA LEU A 42 16.72 8.93 3.70
C LEU A 42 18.17 8.45 3.92
N PHE A 43 18.43 7.68 4.96
CA PHE A 43 19.75 7.11 5.24
C PHE A 43 20.24 6.18 4.13
N ILE A 44 19.38 5.25 3.68
CA ILE A 44 19.71 4.31 2.61
C ILE A 44 19.99 5.06 1.32
N ASN A 45 19.10 5.98 0.93
CA ASN A 45 19.29 6.77 -0.29
C ASN A 45 20.56 7.63 -0.24
N ALA A 46 20.81 8.32 0.88
CA ALA A 46 22.01 9.14 1.04
C ALA A 46 23.30 8.31 0.96
N SER A 47 23.32 7.12 1.57
CA SER A 47 24.46 6.21 1.49
C SER A 47 24.77 5.76 0.07
N TYR A 48 23.74 5.39 -0.72
CA TYR A 48 23.94 4.98 -2.11
C TYR A 48 24.32 6.14 -3.03
N VAL A 49 23.78 7.35 -2.80
CA VAL A 49 24.15 8.56 -3.57
C VAL A 49 25.60 8.98 -3.32
N GLU A 50 26.11 8.83 -2.10
CA GLU A 50 27.51 9.14 -1.77
C GLU A 50 28.51 8.11 -2.35
N ARG A 51 28.07 6.86 -2.56
CA ARG A 51 28.92 5.77 -3.06
C ARG A 51 28.89 5.57 -4.56
N ASN A 52 27.74 5.83 -5.19
CA ASN A 52 27.55 5.73 -6.63
C ASN A 52 27.22 7.10 -7.20
N SER A 53 28.00 7.51 -8.21
CA SER A 53 28.00 8.79 -8.92
C SER A 53 26.63 9.30 -9.39
N GLY A 54 25.85 9.88 -8.46
CA GLY A 54 24.76 10.84 -8.74
C GLY A 54 23.35 10.30 -8.94
N HIS A 55 23.11 8.99 -8.93
CA HIS A 55 21.77 8.41 -9.08
C HIS A 55 21.32 7.68 -7.80
N GLY A 56 20.19 8.12 -7.23
CA GLY A 56 19.55 7.45 -6.10
C GLY A 56 18.96 6.08 -6.47
N LEU A 57 18.60 5.29 -5.47
CA LEU A 57 17.92 4.00 -5.66
C LEU A 57 16.57 4.19 -6.36
N SER A 58 16.26 3.30 -7.30
CA SER A 58 14.90 3.23 -7.86
C SER A 58 13.90 2.85 -6.77
N HIS A 59 12.64 3.30 -6.91
CA HIS A 59 11.59 3.03 -5.93
C HIS A 59 11.43 1.53 -5.66
N TRP A 60 11.45 0.70 -6.70
CA TRP A 60 11.37 -0.76 -6.57
C TRP A 60 12.62 -1.38 -5.92
N ALA A 61 13.82 -0.88 -6.20
CA ALA A 61 15.03 -1.37 -5.54
C ALA A 61 14.99 -1.06 -4.04
N PHE A 62 14.48 0.12 -3.65
CA PHE A 62 14.25 0.45 -2.24
C PHE A 62 13.23 -0.49 -1.59
N VAL A 63 12.09 -0.77 -2.22
CA VAL A 63 11.05 -1.67 -1.67
C VAL A 63 11.61 -3.06 -1.37
N TRP A 64 12.39 -3.64 -2.28
CA TRP A 64 13.04 -4.94 -2.09
C TRP A 64 14.11 -4.88 -1.00
N PHE A 65 14.92 -3.83 -0.98
CA PHE A 65 15.97 -3.65 0.01
C PHE A 65 15.39 -3.45 1.43
N TRP A 66 14.34 -2.65 1.55
CA TRP A 66 13.61 -2.41 2.79
C TRP A 66 12.98 -3.70 3.31
N SER A 67 12.33 -4.46 2.43
CA SER A 67 11.76 -5.77 2.77
C SER A 67 12.85 -6.74 3.25
N LEU A 68 14.03 -6.74 2.61
CA LEU A 68 15.16 -7.55 3.04
C LEU A 68 15.68 -7.11 4.42
N LEU A 69 15.83 -5.81 4.66
CA LEU A 69 16.32 -5.25 5.93
C LEU A 69 15.42 -5.59 7.12
N LEU A 70 14.10 -5.57 6.92
CA LEU A 70 13.14 -5.96 7.94
C LEU A 70 13.16 -7.48 8.18
N ASN A 71 13.21 -8.29 7.11
CA ASN A 71 13.02 -9.73 7.21
C ASN A 71 14.31 -10.54 7.47
N ILE A 72 15.50 -9.98 7.26
CA ILE A 72 16.78 -10.65 7.60
C ILE A 72 16.85 -11.04 9.08
N TRP A 73 16.12 -10.33 9.93
CA TRP A 73 15.96 -10.64 11.34
C TRP A 73 15.47 -12.09 11.54
N PHE A 74 14.49 -12.57 10.77
CA PHE A 74 14.00 -13.94 10.88
C PHE A 74 15.04 -14.99 10.49
N VAL A 75 15.91 -14.68 9.53
CA VAL A 75 17.01 -15.58 9.12
C VAL A 75 18.01 -15.75 10.28
N GLY A 76 18.38 -14.65 10.93
CA GLY A 76 19.22 -14.70 12.12
C GLY A 76 18.54 -15.47 13.26
N TYR A 77 17.27 -15.14 13.54
CA TYR A 77 16.47 -15.78 14.58
C TYR A 77 16.35 -17.31 14.40
N LEU A 78 16.23 -17.78 13.17
CA LEU A 78 16.19 -19.20 12.82
C LEU A 78 17.48 -19.94 13.23
N LEU A 79 18.65 -19.33 12.97
CA LEU A 79 19.95 -19.88 13.36
C LEU A 79 20.05 -20.01 14.88
N GLY A 80 19.60 -18.99 15.62
CA GLY A 80 19.54 -19.02 17.08
C GLY A 80 18.64 -20.13 17.61
N THR A 81 17.44 -20.28 17.02
CA THR A 81 16.43 -21.26 17.43
C THR A 81 16.89 -22.70 17.28
N PHE A 82 17.64 -23.02 16.23
CA PHE A 82 18.23 -24.36 16.04
C PHE A 82 19.41 -24.64 16.98
N LEU A 83 20.10 -23.59 17.45
CA LEU A 83 21.19 -23.72 18.40
C LEU A 83 20.69 -23.91 19.85
N THR A 84 19.45 -23.51 20.14
CA THR A 84 18.85 -23.55 21.49
C THR A 84 18.90 -24.94 22.16
N PRO A 85 18.46 -26.05 21.54
CA PRO A 85 18.46 -27.35 22.22
C PRO A 85 19.87 -27.79 22.58
N TYR A 86 20.82 -27.59 21.66
CA TYR A 86 22.21 -27.93 21.90
C TYR A 86 22.78 -27.15 23.08
N MET A 87 22.58 -25.83 23.13
CA MET A 87 23.14 -24.99 24.19
C MET A 87 22.49 -25.21 25.55
N THR A 88 21.16 -25.30 25.58
CA THR A 88 20.40 -25.43 26.84
C THR A 88 20.62 -26.78 27.51
N ASP A 89 20.79 -27.86 26.73
CA ASP A 89 20.98 -29.22 27.25
C ASP A 89 22.44 -29.57 27.58
N THR A 90 23.43 -28.85 27.02
CA THR A 90 24.87 -29.10 27.29
C THR A 90 25.48 -28.13 28.29
N TYR A 91 25.20 -26.81 28.18
CA TYR A 91 25.83 -25.77 29.00
C TYR A 91 24.92 -25.20 30.10
N GLY A 92 23.62 -25.50 30.04
CA GLY A 92 22.61 -24.98 30.97
C GLY A 92 21.86 -23.77 30.43
N ARG A 93 20.74 -23.43 31.08
CA ARG A 93 19.79 -22.42 30.60
C ARG A 93 20.31 -21.01 30.86
N ARG A 94 20.91 -20.77 32.04
CA ARG A 94 21.55 -19.49 32.38
C ARG A 94 22.72 -19.19 31.45
N SER A 95 23.58 -20.18 31.20
CA SER A 95 24.75 -20.02 30.32
C SER A 95 24.33 -19.69 28.89
N ALA A 96 23.26 -20.34 28.39
CA ALA A 96 22.68 -20.04 27.09
C ALA A 96 22.15 -18.60 27.00
N LEU A 97 21.44 -18.12 28.03
CA LEU A 97 20.97 -16.72 28.11
C LEU A 97 22.10 -15.70 28.14
N LEU A 98 23.19 -15.98 28.86
CA LEU A 98 24.34 -15.09 28.92
C LEU A 98 25.02 -14.94 27.54
N LEU A 99 25.22 -16.06 26.84
CA LEU A 99 25.76 -16.07 25.49
C LEU A 99 24.83 -15.32 24.52
N ALA A 100 23.52 -15.62 24.59
CA ALA A 100 22.50 -15.00 23.76
C ALA A 100 22.51 -13.47 23.87
N ASN A 101 22.47 -12.93 25.09
CA ASN A 101 22.49 -11.49 25.33
C ASN A 101 23.79 -10.83 24.86
N THR A 102 24.92 -11.54 25.00
CA THR A 102 26.22 -11.03 24.52
C THR A 102 26.25 -10.93 22.99
N VAL A 103 25.74 -11.95 22.29
CA VAL A 103 25.63 -11.95 20.82
C VAL A 103 24.66 -10.86 20.35
N SER A 104 23.52 -10.70 21.00
CA SER A 104 22.55 -9.64 20.71
C SER A 104 23.14 -8.24 20.90
N LEU A 105 23.96 -8.05 21.95
CA LEU A 105 24.66 -6.79 22.21
C LEU A 105 25.68 -6.46 21.10
N VAL A 106 26.47 -7.46 20.67
CA VAL A 106 27.40 -7.30 19.54
C VAL A 106 26.67 -6.91 18.25
N GLY A 107 25.55 -7.55 17.94
CA GLY A 107 24.72 -7.20 16.78
C GLY A 107 24.20 -5.76 16.83
N THR A 108 23.82 -5.28 18.02
CA THR A 108 23.37 -3.90 18.23
C THR A 108 24.51 -2.90 18.04
N LEU A 109 25.71 -3.19 18.56
CA LEU A 109 26.91 -2.36 18.35
C LEU A 109 27.29 -2.27 16.87
N LEU A 110 27.23 -3.38 16.13
CA LEU A 110 27.46 -3.39 14.69
C LEU A 110 26.43 -2.55 13.94
N SER A 111 25.17 -2.59 14.38
CA SER A 111 24.08 -1.79 13.79
C SER A 111 24.28 -0.28 14.00
N VAL A 112 24.79 0.14 15.16
CA VAL A 112 25.17 1.54 15.42
C VAL A 112 26.37 1.94 14.55
N LEU A 113 27.40 1.08 14.47
CA LEU A 113 28.58 1.33 13.64
C LEU A 113 28.22 1.49 12.16
N SER A 114 27.25 0.72 11.68
CA SER A 114 26.74 0.80 10.30
C SER A 114 26.23 2.20 9.93
N ILE A 115 25.51 2.87 10.84
CA ILE A 115 25.01 4.22 10.58
C ILE A 115 26.17 5.22 10.53
N SER A 116 27.14 5.10 11.44
CA SER A 116 28.32 5.98 11.49
C SER A 116 29.21 5.85 10.25
N VAL A 117 29.36 4.63 9.71
CA VAL A 117 30.16 4.35 8.49
C VAL A 117 29.31 4.49 7.21
N ARG A 118 28.01 4.80 7.35
CA ARG A 118 27.02 4.89 6.27
C ARG A 118 27.01 3.65 5.37
N CYS A 119 27.16 2.45 5.94
CA CYS A 119 27.09 1.16 5.23
C CYS A 119 25.76 0.44 5.53
N PRO A 120 24.73 0.51 4.67
CA PRO A 120 23.47 -0.20 4.93
C PRO A 120 23.63 -1.73 4.89
N GLU A 121 24.63 -2.26 4.18
CA GLU A 121 24.95 -3.70 4.19
C GLU A 121 25.41 -4.19 5.57
N LEU A 122 26.14 -3.34 6.29
CA LEU A 122 26.57 -3.63 7.66
C LEU A 122 25.38 -3.62 8.64
N LEU A 123 24.33 -2.86 8.35
CA LEU A 123 23.09 -2.86 9.14
C LEU A 123 22.37 -4.20 9.01
N ILE A 124 22.28 -4.74 7.78
CA ILE A 124 21.70 -6.06 7.52
C ILE A 124 22.47 -7.14 8.29
N PHE A 125 23.79 -7.10 8.24
CA PHE A 125 24.63 -8.04 8.98
C PHE A 125 24.48 -7.89 10.51
N GLY A 126 24.50 -6.66 11.02
CA GLY A 126 24.31 -6.37 12.45
C GLY A 126 22.96 -6.87 12.97
N ARG A 127 21.87 -6.65 12.21
CA ARG A 127 20.52 -7.16 12.52
C ARG A 127 20.47 -8.69 12.51
N ALA A 128 21.11 -9.35 11.54
CA ALA A 128 21.14 -10.82 11.48
C ALA A 128 21.86 -11.43 12.70
N VAL A 129 23.03 -10.88 13.08
CA VAL A 129 23.77 -11.32 14.26
C VAL A 129 22.98 -11.07 15.54
N GLY A 130 22.36 -9.89 15.67
CA GLY A 130 21.54 -9.54 16.82
C GLY A 130 20.32 -10.46 16.98
N ALA A 131 19.70 -10.83 15.85
CA ALA A 131 18.55 -11.73 15.84
C ALA A 131 18.93 -13.17 16.19
N ALA A 132 20.12 -13.64 15.81
CA ALA A 132 20.62 -14.96 16.20
C ALA A 132 20.78 -15.08 17.72
N GLY A 133 21.28 -14.04 18.38
CA GLY A 133 21.29 -13.97 19.84
C GLY A 133 19.87 -13.97 20.42
N SER A 134 18.96 -13.19 19.83
CA SER A 134 17.58 -13.08 20.30
C SER A 134 16.81 -14.40 20.22
N GLY A 135 16.95 -15.16 19.12
CA GLY A 135 16.32 -16.48 18.99
C GLY A 135 16.80 -17.51 20.02
N LEU A 136 18.09 -17.47 20.36
CA LEU A 136 18.63 -18.28 21.46
C LEU A 136 18.09 -17.82 22.83
N SER A 137 17.95 -16.50 23.02
CA SER A 137 17.43 -15.91 24.25
C SER A 137 15.98 -16.31 24.51
N PHE A 138 15.10 -16.13 23.53
CA PHE A 138 13.67 -16.39 23.66
C PHE A 138 13.37 -17.85 24.03
N GLY A 139 13.98 -18.80 23.31
CA GLY A 139 13.81 -20.23 23.60
C GLY A 139 14.35 -20.63 24.99
N SER A 140 15.48 -20.04 25.40
CA SER A 140 16.09 -20.33 26.70
C SER A 140 15.31 -19.69 27.86
N LEU A 141 14.75 -18.50 27.66
CA LEU A 141 14.02 -17.73 28.66
C LEU A 141 12.73 -18.44 29.06
N ILE A 142 11.93 -18.90 28.10
CA ILE A 142 10.67 -19.60 28.38
C ILE A 142 10.94 -20.84 29.24
N LEU A 143 11.95 -21.64 28.88
CA LEU A 143 12.35 -22.82 29.65
C LEU A 143 12.83 -22.44 31.05
N PHE A 144 13.66 -21.40 31.17
CA PHE A 144 14.16 -20.91 32.45
C PHE A 144 13.03 -20.44 33.38
N LEU A 145 12.08 -19.65 32.87
CA LEU A 145 10.93 -19.17 33.64
C LEU A 145 10.04 -20.33 34.12
N GLN A 146 9.79 -21.33 33.28
CA GLN A 146 8.96 -22.48 33.61
C GLN A 146 9.60 -23.44 34.62
N GLU A 147 10.92 -23.63 34.52
CA GLU A 147 11.67 -24.49 35.43
C GLU A 147 11.94 -23.81 36.79
N ALA A 148 12.05 -22.48 36.83
CA ALA A 148 12.26 -21.71 38.05
C ALA A 148 10.96 -21.43 38.84
N ALA A 149 9.82 -21.29 38.16
CA ALA A 149 8.55 -20.93 38.78
C ALA A 149 7.90 -22.08 39.59
N PRO A 150 7.07 -21.77 40.61
CA PRO A 150 6.14 -22.72 41.24
C PRO A 150 5.13 -23.29 40.23
N THR A 151 4.68 -24.53 40.44
CA THR A 151 3.72 -25.24 39.56
C THR A 151 2.41 -24.46 39.39
N SER A 152 1.90 -23.84 40.45
CA SER A 152 0.67 -23.04 40.44
C SER A 152 0.78 -21.73 39.64
N LEU A 153 1.99 -21.26 39.32
CA LEU A 153 2.23 -19.98 38.65
C LEU A 153 2.92 -20.13 37.28
N ARG A 154 3.11 -21.36 36.80
CA ARG A 154 3.80 -21.62 35.52
C ARG A 154 3.13 -20.90 34.34
N GLY A 155 1.80 -20.89 34.27
CA GLY A 155 1.04 -20.20 33.22
C GLY A 155 1.30 -18.69 33.25
N THR A 156 1.14 -18.06 34.42
CA THR A 156 1.37 -16.63 34.63
C THR A 156 2.82 -16.21 34.37
N CYS A 157 3.81 -16.96 34.86
CA CYS A 157 5.22 -16.67 34.63
C CYS A 157 5.63 -16.82 33.17
N SER A 158 4.94 -17.68 32.41
CA SER A 158 5.19 -17.83 30.98
C SER A 158 4.57 -16.67 30.19
N PHE A 159 3.35 -16.24 30.55
CA PHE A 159 2.72 -15.03 30.01
C PHE A 159 3.56 -13.77 30.22
N LEU A 160 4.30 -13.71 31.32
CA LEU A 160 5.17 -12.59 31.66
C LEU A 160 6.25 -12.32 30.59
N SER A 161 6.78 -13.37 29.94
CA SER A 161 7.75 -13.20 28.85
C SER A 161 7.16 -12.42 27.68
N GLU A 162 5.94 -12.75 27.28
CA GLU A 162 5.25 -12.10 26.16
C GLU A 162 4.80 -10.69 26.53
N VAL A 163 4.28 -10.49 27.75
CA VAL A 163 3.92 -9.16 28.25
C VAL A 163 5.14 -8.24 28.28
N SER A 164 6.29 -8.75 28.73
CA SER A 164 7.56 -8.03 28.70
C SER A 164 8.00 -7.69 27.27
N TYR A 165 7.86 -8.63 26.32
CA TYR A 165 8.17 -8.39 24.91
C TYR A 165 7.30 -7.28 24.31
N ILE A 166 5.98 -7.32 24.53
CA ILE A 166 5.05 -6.30 24.02
C ILE A 166 5.29 -4.95 24.69
N ALA A 167 5.62 -4.91 25.99
CA ALA A 167 5.98 -3.68 26.69
C ALA A 167 7.17 -2.96 26.03
N VAL A 168 8.18 -3.74 25.63
CA VAL A 168 9.35 -3.21 24.92
C VAL A 168 8.97 -2.73 23.51
N ASN A 169 8.05 -3.40 22.82
CA ASN A 169 7.56 -2.94 21.52
C ASN A 169 6.87 -1.57 21.60
N VAL A 170 6.13 -1.29 22.68
CA VAL A 170 5.56 0.04 22.94
C VAL A 170 6.67 1.08 23.07
N ILE A 171 7.74 0.77 23.80
CA ILE A 171 8.91 1.65 23.94
C ILE A 171 9.60 1.88 22.58
N GLY A 172 9.77 0.82 21.78
CA GLY A 172 10.40 0.91 20.47
C GLY A 172 9.62 1.76 19.47
N MET A 173 8.31 1.52 19.32
CA MET A 173 7.45 2.38 18.49
C MET A 173 7.39 3.81 19.02
N GLY A 174 7.32 3.99 20.34
CA GLY A 174 7.25 5.32 20.94
C GLY A 174 8.53 6.15 20.72
N MET A 175 9.70 5.52 20.88
CA MET A 175 10.99 6.18 20.63
C MET A 175 11.24 6.43 19.14
N GLY A 176 10.73 5.57 18.26
CA GLY A 176 10.89 5.71 16.83
C GLY A 176 10.01 6.80 16.18
N MET A 177 9.10 7.45 16.91
CA MET A 177 8.35 8.60 16.39
C MET A 177 9.26 9.80 16.10
N ASP A 178 8.91 10.62 15.11
CA ASP A 178 9.74 11.75 14.67
C ASP A 178 9.93 12.84 15.75
N ILE A 179 9.01 12.92 16.70
CA ILE A 179 9.04 13.87 17.83
C ILE A 179 10.06 13.46 18.90
N VAL A 180 10.38 12.16 19.01
CA VAL A 180 11.21 11.62 20.09
C VAL A 180 12.65 11.42 19.62
N LEU A 181 12.93 10.31 18.92
CA LEU A 181 14.27 9.95 18.43
C LEU A 181 14.27 9.55 16.95
N GLY A 182 13.11 9.55 16.27
CA GLY A 182 12.98 9.11 14.88
C GLY A 182 13.91 9.83 13.91
N LYS A 183 14.26 11.10 14.16
CA LYS A 183 15.18 11.89 13.32
C LYS A 183 16.66 11.57 13.53
N ASN A 184 17.03 10.98 14.67
CA ASN A 184 18.43 10.67 15.00
C ASN A 184 18.63 9.16 15.15
N LEU A 185 18.91 8.50 14.02
CA LEU A 185 19.04 7.04 13.94
C LEU A 185 20.14 6.47 14.85
N ILE A 186 21.24 7.21 15.08
CA ILE A 186 22.34 6.76 15.95
C ILE A 186 21.83 6.65 17.39
N ALA A 187 21.13 7.68 17.86
CA ALA A 187 20.57 7.71 19.21
C ALA A 187 19.47 6.65 19.36
N LEU A 188 18.62 6.47 18.35
CA LEU A 188 17.56 5.47 18.33
C LEU A 188 18.11 4.05 18.51
N ILE A 189 19.02 3.59 17.63
CA ILE A 189 19.59 2.24 17.76
C ILE A 189 20.44 2.11 19.04
N GLY A 190 21.14 3.19 19.42
CA GLY A 190 22.00 3.24 20.59
C GLY A 190 21.30 3.00 21.92
N VAL A 191 20.00 3.29 22.04
CA VAL A 191 19.23 3.04 23.28
C VAL A 191 19.31 1.56 23.70
N GLY A 192 19.33 0.63 22.73
CA GLY A 192 19.39 -0.81 23.01
C GLY A 192 20.66 -1.27 23.76
N ILE A 193 21.76 -0.51 23.67
CA ILE A 193 23.05 -0.90 24.27
C ILE A 193 22.95 -0.92 25.81
N ILE A 194 22.26 0.06 26.41
CA ILE A 194 22.19 0.21 27.87
C ILE A 194 21.44 -0.99 28.50
N PRO A 195 20.21 -1.33 28.08
CA PRO A 195 19.52 -2.52 28.59
C PRO A 195 20.23 -3.82 28.21
N GLY A 196 20.87 -3.88 27.04
CA GLY A 196 21.66 -5.04 26.63
C GLY A 196 22.82 -5.33 27.58
N MET A 197 23.60 -4.32 27.95
CA MET A 197 24.65 -4.46 28.97
C MET A 197 24.10 -4.85 30.34
N LEU A 198 22.98 -4.23 30.75
CA LEU A 198 22.33 -4.52 32.02
C LEU A 198 21.81 -5.97 32.09
N SER A 199 21.32 -6.51 30.97
CA SER A 199 20.86 -7.91 30.87
C SER A 199 22.01 -8.89 31.13
N VAL A 200 23.21 -8.63 30.59
CA VAL A 200 24.40 -9.45 30.84
C VAL A 200 24.83 -9.37 32.31
N LEU A 201 24.82 -8.17 32.90
CA LEU A 201 25.20 -7.95 34.30
C LEU A 201 24.27 -8.67 35.28
N ILE A 202 22.95 -8.68 35.02
CA ILE A 202 21.96 -9.33 35.89
C ILE A 202 22.01 -10.86 35.77
N MET A 203 22.44 -11.42 34.63
CA MET A 203 22.58 -12.89 34.46
C MET A 203 23.78 -13.49 35.22
N ILE A 204 24.79 -12.69 35.59
CA ILE A 204 25.96 -13.16 36.35
C ILE A 204 25.62 -13.64 37.78
N PRO A 205 24.80 -12.92 38.58
CA PRO A 205 24.42 -13.37 39.92
C PRO A 205 23.28 -14.40 39.96
N MET A 206 22.56 -14.68 38.86
CA MET A 206 21.45 -15.64 38.87
C MET A 206 21.93 -17.09 39.05
N LYS A 207 21.14 -17.93 39.72
CA LYS A 207 21.38 -19.38 39.82
C LYS A 207 20.76 -20.11 38.62
N GLU A 208 21.33 -21.25 38.27
CA GLU A 208 20.86 -22.10 37.16
C GLU A 208 19.54 -22.80 37.51
N SER A 209 18.83 -23.29 36.50
CA SER A 209 17.57 -24.02 36.69
C SER A 209 17.73 -25.24 37.62
N PRO A 210 16.87 -25.39 38.65
CA PRO A 210 16.90 -26.56 39.54
C PRO A 210 16.71 -27.90 38.82
N LYS A 211 15.85 -27.94 37.80
CA LYS A 211 15.57 -29.16 37.02
C LYS A 211 16.79 -29.59 36.19
N TYR A 212 17.52 -28.64 35.60
CA TYR A 212 18.73 -28.94 34.85
C TYR A 212 19.84 -29.51 35.74
N LEU A 213 20.07 -28.87 36.90
CA LEU A 213 21.09 -29.30 37.85
C LEU A 213 20.82 -30.72 38.38
N LEU A 214 19.55 -31.03 38.65
CA LEU A 214 19.13 -32.32 39.15
C LEU A 214 19.17 -33.43 38.09
N ILE A 215 18.63 -33.19 36.89
CA ILE A 215 18.44 -34.25 35.88
C ILE A 215 19.70 -34.47 35.04
N LYS A 216 20.27 -33.40 34.48
CA LYS A 216 21.41 -33.49 33.54
C LYS A 216 22.76 -33.54 34.27
N ARG A 217 22.94 -32.72 35.31
CA ARG A 217 24.20 -32.69 36.08
C ARG A 217 24.22 -33.64 37.28
N ASN A 218 23.09 -34.23 37.64
CA ASN A 218 22.93 -35.12 38.79
C ASN A 218 23.44 -34.50 40.12
N ASP A 219 23.35 -33.17 40.24
CA ASP A 219 23.85 -32.39 41.38
C ASP A 219 22.69 -31.94 42.29
N ARG A 220 22.38 -32.78 43.28
CA ARG A 220 21.28 -32.54 44.22
C ARG A 220 21.54 -31.34 45.15
N LYS A 221 22.81 -31.03 45.45
CA LYS A 221 23.16 -29.89 46.33
C LYS A 221 22.94 -28.56 45.61
N ALA A 222 23.44 -28.43 44.39
CA ALA A 222 23.23 -27.23 43.60
C ALA A 222 21.75 -27.01 43.25
N ALA A 223 21.00 -28.09 42.97
CA ALA A 223 19.55 -28.01 42.75
C ALA A 223 18.79 -27.51 43.99
N MET A 224 19.19 -27.94 45.19
CA MET A 224 18.62 -27.45 46.45
C MET A 224 18.93 -25.96 46.66
N GLU A 225 20.17 -25.52 46.45
CA GLU A 225 20.52 -24.09 46.54
C GLU A 225 19.72 -23.22 45.57
N ALA A 226 19.50 -23.72 44.35
CA ALA A 226 18.69 -23.02 43.35
C ALA A 226 17.20 -22.95 43.78
N LEU A 227 16.65 -24.04 44.34
CA LEU A 227 15.29 -24.04 44.89
C LEU A 227 15.13 -23.07 46.06
N ILE A 228 16.10 -23.03 46.99
CA ILE A 228 16.13 -22.08 48.10
C ILE A 228 16.20 -20.64 47.57
N PHE A 229 17.00 -20.41 46.52
CA PHE A 229 17.10 -19.11 45.88
C PHE A 229 15.76 -18.66 45.28
N PHE A 230 15.03 -19.50 44.52
CA PHE A 230 13.80 -19.11 43.84
C PHE A 230 12.52 -19.20 44.71
N ARG A 231 12.41 -20.22 45.57
CA ARG A 231 11.20 -20.56 46.35
C ARG A 231 11.33 -20.34 47.86
N GLY A 232 12.54 -20.08 48.37
CA GLY A 232 12.82 -19.90 49.80
C GLY A 232 12.79 -21.18 50.63
N ASP A 233 13.17 -21.07 51.90
CA ASP A 233 13.33 -22.20 52.82
C ASP A 233 12.02 -22.73 53.45
N ASN A 234 10.90 -22.00 53.32
CA ASN A 234 9.65 -22.27 54.06
C ASN A 234 8.73 -23.34 53.42
N ILE A 235 9.08 -23.91 52.27
CA ILE A 235 8.29 -24.92 51.54
C ILE A 235 9.04 -26.26 51.62
N ASN A 236 8.34 -27.39 51.63
CA ASN A 236 8.92 -28.74 51.71
C ASN A 236 9.72 -29.08 50.42
N ASN A 237 10.87 -28.43 50.23
CA ASN A 237 11.70 -28.47 49.02
C ASN A 237 12.23 -29.89 48.73
N ASN A 238 12.33 -30.75 49.75
CA ASN A 238 12.68 -32.16 49.60
C ASN A 238 11.60 -32.96 48.86
N ALA A 239 10.32 -32.76 49.18
CA ALA A 239 9.21 -33.43 48.50
C ALA A 239 9.11 -33.01 47.03
N ILE A 240 9.36 -31.73 46.74
CA ILE A 240 9.40 -31.20 45.37
C ILE A 240 10.58 -31.78 44.58
N LEU A 241 11.76 -31.92 45.20
CA LEU A 241 12.91 -32.57 44.57
C LEU A 241 12.63 -34.04 44.23
N GLU A 242 11.95 -34.77 45.13
CA GLU A 242 11.56 -36.16 44.89
C GLU A 242 10.49 -36.29 43.80
N GLU A 243 9.53 -35.37 43.75
CA GLU A 243 8.55 -35.27 42.66
C GLU A 243 9.23 -35.03 41.30
N MET A 244 10.21 -34.12 41.23
CA MET A 244 11.00 -33.89 40.01
C MET A 244 11.82 -35.12 39.58
N LEU A 245 12.30 -35.92 40.53
CA LEU A 245 13.00 -37.19 40.25
C LEU A 245 12.03 -38.26 39.74
N LEU A 246 10.80 -38.32 40.26
CA LEU A 246 9.75 -39.24 39.80
C LEU A 246 9.32 -38.90 38.36
N GLU A 247 9.15 -37.61 38.03
CA GLU A 247 8.89 -37.14 36.65
C GLU A 247 10.00 -37.64 35.70
N SER A 248 11.27 -37.53 36.09
CA SER A 248 12.42 -37.97 35.28
C SER A 248 12.45 -39.49 35.05
N ASN A 249 12.25 -40.28 36.11
CA ASN A 249 12.35 -41.74 36.05
C ASN A 249 11.28 -42.41 35.16
N SER A 250 10.13 -41.75 34.97
CA SER A 250 9.07 -42.20 34.06
C SER A 250 9.42 -42.00 32.57
N CYS A 251 10.42 -41.17 32.25
CA CYS A 251 10.80 -40.74 30.91
C CYS A 251 12.23 -41.20 30.50
N LYS A 252 12.69 -42.38 30.95
CA LYS A 252 14.04 -42.93 30.65
C LYS A 252 14.30 -43.11 29.16
N ILE A 253 14.70 -42.05 28.48
CA ILE A 253 15.23 -42.08 27.13
C ILE A 253 16.26 -40.94 26.96
N ASP A 254 17.53 -41.18 27.32
CA ASP A 254 18.66 -40.36 26.85
C ASP A 254 18.98 -40.77 25.41
N LEU A 255 18.15 -40.33 24.45
CA LEU A 255 18.44 -40.54 23.02
C LEU A 255 19.46 -39.50 22.53
N PRO A 256 20.41 -39.88 21.67
CA PRO A 256 21.17 -38.91 20.89
C PRO A 256 20.23 -38.08 20.01
N LEU A 257 20.55 -36.79 19.81
CA LEU A 257 19.70 -35.78 19.14
C LEU A 257 19.09 -36.28 17.82
N THR A 258 19.88 -36.97 16.99
CA THR A 258 19.46 -37.53 15.69
C THR A 258 18.38 -38.60 15.82
N GLN A 259 18.45 -39.43 16.87
CA GLN A 259 17.48 -40.49 17.12
C GLN A 259 16.20 -39.93 17.77
N ALA A 260 16.32 -38.87 18.57
CA ALA A 260 15.17 -38.13 19.11
C ALA A 260 14.35 -37.45 17.99
N VAL A 261 15.01 -36.82 17.00
CA VAL A 261 14.33 -36.26 15.81
C VAL A 261 13.56 -37.35 15.07
N ARG A 262 14.18 -38.52 14.86
CA ARG A 262 13.53 -39.64 14.15
C ARG A 262 12.29 -40.16 14.89
N GLU A 263 12.33 -40.24 16.21
CA GLU A 263 11.18 -40.69 17.02
C GLU A 263 10.00 -39.70 16.99
N ILE A 264 10.26 -38.39 16.95
CA ILE A 264 9.19 -37.37 16.84
C ILE A 264 8.33 -37.59 15.59
N PHE A 265 8.96 -37.88 14.44
CA PHE A 265 8.23 -38.13 13.20
C PHE A 265 7.60 -39.53 13.13
N ARG A 266 8.06 -40.48 13.95
CA ARG A 266 7.55 -41.86 13.97
C ARG A 266 6.29 -41.97 14.82
N GLN A 267 6.30 -41.36 16.01
CA GLN A 267 5.21 -41.48 16.97
C GLN A 267 3.98 -40.63 16.57
N PRO A 268 2.77 -41.20 16.49
CA PRO A 268 1.58 -40.48 16.02
C PRO A 268 1.11 -39.37 16.98
N TYR A 269 1.25 -39.54 18.30
CA TYR A 269 0.86 -38.52 19.27
C TYR A 269 1.78 -37.28 19.21
N LEU A 270 3.10 -37.48 19.04
CA LEU A 270 4.06 -36.38 18.88
C LEU A 270 3.82 -35.61 17.57
N ARG A 271 3.52 -36.31 16.47
CA ARG A 271 3.12 -35.67 15.21
C ARG A 271 1.88 -34.80 15.38
N LYS A 272 0.82 -35.31 16.03
CA LYS A 272 -0.40 -34.52 16.29
C LYS A 272 -0.10 -33.29 17.15
N ALA A 273 0.69 -33.43 18.21
CA ALA A 273 1.10 -32.29 19.05
C ALA A 273 1.88 -31.23 18.25
N MET A 274 2.81 -31.67 17.40
CA MET A 274 3.58 -30.79 16.52
C MET A 274 2.68 -30.06 15.49
N THR A 275 1.71 -30.75 14.89
CA THR A 275 0.77 -30.15 13.92
C THR A 275 -0.16 -29.13 14.57
N ILE A 276 -0.73 -29.44 15.75
CA ILE A 276 -1.48 -28.47 16.56
C ILE A 276 -0.59 -27.25 16.82
N GLY A 277 0.69 -27.51 17.06
CA GLY A 277 1.73 -26.51 17.22
C GLY A 277 1.89 -25.51 16.11
N ILE A 278 2.19 -26.03 14.94
CA ILE A 278 2.42 -25.25 13.74
C ILE A 278 1.17 -24.42 13.41
N LEU A 279 -0.02 -25.00 13.55
CA LEU A 279 -1.28 -24.34 13.18
C LEU A 279 -1.70 -23.24 14.17
N ALA A 280 -1.44 -23.35 15.48
CA ALA A 280 -1.73 -22.21 16.35
C ALA A 280 -0.76 -21.05 16.12
N LEU A 281 0.52 -21.33 15.88
CA LEU A 281 1.48 -20.29 15.52
C LEU A 281 1.18 -19.68 14.15
N GLN A 282 0.56 -20.45 13.24
CA GLN A 282 0.11 -19.93 11.94
C GLN A 282 -0.90 -18.79 12.07
N ILE A 283 -1.79 -18.82 13.06
CA ILE A 283 -2.77 -17.74 13.32
C ILE A 283 -2.07 -16.44 13.72
N VAL A 284 -0.91 -16.56 14.36
CA VAL A 284 -0.11 -15.45 14.89
C VAL A 284 0.80 -14.82 13.82
N VAL A 285 1.07 -15.49 12.71
CA VAL A 285 2.00 -15.03 11.65
C VAL A 285 1.73 -13.59 11.19
N GLY A 286 0.47 -13.19 11.09
CA GLY A 286 0.08 -11.87 10.59
C GLY A 286 0.48 -10.68 11.47
N ILE A 287 0.77 -10.90 12.75
CA ILE A 287 1.15 -9.79 13.65
C ILE A 287 2.48 -9.15 13.24
N TRP A 288 3.44 -9.94 12.73
CA TRP A 288 4.79 -9.45 12.48
C TRP A 288 4.85 -8.40 11.38
N PRO A 289 4.31 -8.66 10.17
CA PRO A 289 4.30 -7.63 9.13
C PRO A 289 3.49 -6.41 9.55
N ILE A 290 2.42 -6.59 10.35
CA ILE A 290 1.63 -5.48 10.89
C ILE A 290 2.45 -4.64 11.87
N ILE A 291 3.20 -5.24 12.80
CA ILE A 291 4.08 -4.51 13.72
C ILE A 291 5.17 -3.73 12.97
N TYR A 292 5.65 -4.20 11.83
CA TYR A 292 6.73 -3.56 11.08
C TYR A 292 6.26 -2.53 10.05
N LEU A 293 5.04 -2.68 9.55
CA LEU A 293 4.50 -1.88 8.44
C LEU A 293 3.25 -1.08 8.82
N SER A 294 2.75 -1.13 10.05
CA SER A 294 1.49 -0.45 10.40
C SER A 294 1.49 1.04 10.08
N THR A 295 2.64 1.73 10.20
CA THR A 295 2.75 3.15 9.87
C THR A 295 2.60 3.36 8.37
N GLU A 296 3.35 2.62 7.55
CA GLU A 296 3.26 2.63 6.08
C GLU A 296 1.87 2.23 5.55
N LEU A 297 1.21 1.26 6.19
CA LEU A 297 -0.15 0.84 5.85
C LEU A 297 -1.17 1.97 6.10
N LEU A 298 -0.97 2.76 7.16
CA LEU A 298 -1.85 3.87 7.52
C LEU A 298 -1.52 5.17 6.76
N GLU A 299 -0.26 5.36 6.37
CA GLU A 299 0.18 6.49 5.51
C GLU A 299 -0.51 6.51 4.14
N ALA A 300 -1.06 5.38 3.68
CA ALA A 300 -1.88 5.36 2.47
C ALA A 300 -3.14 6.24 2.59
N HIS A 301 -3.64 6.50 3.81
CA HIS A 301 -4.91 7.19 4.05
C HIS A 301 -4.79 8.46 4.90
N PHE A 302 -3.74 8.55 5.73
CA PHE A 302 -3.50 9.59 6.73
C PHE A 302 -2.14 10.25 6.54
N GLU A 303 -1.98 11.45 7.11
CA GLU A 303 -0.67 12.09 7.24
C GLU A 303 0.26 11.25 8.14
N THR A 304 1.56 11.28 7.86
CA THR A 304 2.60 10.51 8.57
C THR A 304 2.55 10.67 10.08
N GLU A 305 2.29 11.88 10.60
CA GLU A 305 2.20 12.10 12.05
C GLU A 305 1.02 11.31 12.66
N PHE A 306 -0.15 11.35 12.03
CA PHE A 306 -1.33 10.62 12.51
C PHE A 306 -1.16 9.10 12.37
N ALA A 307 -0.48 8.64 11.32
CA ALA A 307 -0.14 7.24 11.13
C ALA A 307 0.78 6.72 12.24
N GLN A 308 1.80 7.49 12.63
CA GLN A 308 2.70 7.15 13.74
C GLN A 308 1.95 7.03 15.07
N TYR A 309 1.09 8.01 15.40
CA TYR A 309 0.28 7.95 16.62
C TYR A 309 -0.69 6.77 16.64
N SER A 310 -1.28 6.45 15.50
CA SER A 310 -2.22 5.33 15.36
C SER A 310 -1.51 3.98 15.53
N SER A 311 -0.30 3.81 14.96
CA SER A 311 0.56 2.65 15.20
C SER A 311 0.94 2.51 16.67
N PHE A 312 1.29 3.62 17.33
CA PHE A 312 1.59 3.64 18.76
C PHE A 312 0.37 3.27 19.62
N ALA A 313 -0.82 3.76 19.25
CA ALA A 313 -2.08 3.41 19.91
C ALA A 313 -2.41 1.91 19.76
N PHE A 314 -2.19 1.34 18.57
CA PHE A 314 -2.35 -0.08 18.31
C PHE A 314 -1.50 -0.95 19.25
N ILE A 315 -0.19 -0.69 19.35
CA ILE A 315 0.69 -1.49 20.21
C ILE A 315 0.43 -1.27 21.70
N SER A 316 0.02 -0.06 22.08
CA SER A 316 -0.37 0.26 23.45
C SER A 316 -1.65 -0.49 23.87
N ALA A 317 -2.63 -0.57 22.97
CA ALA A 317 -3.85 -1.35 23.18
C ALA A 317 -3.54 -2.85 23.30
N ASN A 318 -2.62 -3.36 22.46
CA ASN A 318 -2.11 -4.73 22.54
C ASN A 318 -1.48 -5.02 23.93
N PHE A 319 -0.63 -4.11 24.44
CA PHE A 319 -0.03 -4.25 25.77
C PHE A 319 -1.05 -4.32 26.90
N ILE A 320 -2.03 -3.39 26.90
CA ILE A 320 -3.10 -3.38 27.91
C ILE A 320 -3.92 -4.67 27.84
N ALA A 321 -4.23 -5.13 26.63
CA ALA A 321 -4.94 -6.38 26.42
C ALA A 321 -4.16 -7.60 26.93
N SER A 322 -2.83 -7.63 26.77
CA SER A 322 -1.99 -8.72 27.32
C SER A 322 -1.96 -8.77 28.84
N LEU A 323 -1.98 -7.61 29.51
CA LEU A 323 -2.10 -7.57 30.98
C LEU A 323 -3.45 -8.15 31.45
N ILE A 324 -4.54 -7.83 30.74
CA ILE A 324 -5.86 -8.38 31.01
C ILE A 324 -5.90 -9.89 30.70
N GLY A 325 -5.29 -10.29 29.58
CA GLY A 325 -5.17 -11.68 29.14
C GLY A 325 -4.45 -12.57 30.16
N MET A 326 -3.39 -12.07 30.77
CA MET A 326 -2.64 -12.76 31.82
C MET A 326 -3.52 -13.12 33.03
N CYS A 327 -4.48 -12.27 33.39
CA CYS A 327 -5.45 -12.55 34.46
C CYS A 327 -6.60 -13.45 33.97
N ALA A 328 -7.01 -13.31 32.71
CA ALA A 328 -8.15 -14.00 32.13
C ALA A 328 -7.86 -15.48 31.79
N VAL A 329 -6.61 -15.83 31.43
CA VAL A 329 -6.22 -17.18 30.99
C VAL A 329 -6.49 -18.26 32.04
N GLU A 330 -6.30 -17.93 33.32
CA GLU A 330 -6.58 -18.85 34.41
C GLU A 330 -8.07 -18.99 34.71
N LYS A 331 -8.90 -18.04 34.26
CA LYS A 331 -10.36 -18.08 34.45
C LYS A 331 -11.06 -18.84 33.33
N PHE A 332 -10.79 -18.50 32.07
CA PHE A 332 -11.57 -18.97 30.92
C PHE A 332 -11.06 -20.26 30.26
N GLY A 333 -9.83 -20.71 30.56
CA GLY A 333 -9.24 -21.86 29.87
C GLY A 333 -8.54 -21.48 28.58
N ARG A 334 -7.64 -22.34 28.10
CA ARG A 334 -6.69 -21.99 27.03
C ARG A 334 -7.31 -22.17 25.65
N ARG A 335 -7.99 -23.31 25.43
CA ARG A 335 -8.65 -23.64 24.15
C ARG A 335 -9.74 -22.63 23.77
N PRO A 336 -10.72 -22.30 24.62
CA PRO A 336 -11.79 -21.38 24.23
C PRO A 336 -11.26 -19.96 23.95
N MET A 337 -10.29 -19.48 24.73
CA MET A 337 -9.67 -18.17 24.51
C MET A 337 -8.91 -18.11 23.17
N LEU A 338 -8.11 -19.13 22.84
CA LEU A 338 -7.36 -19.15 21.58
C LEU A 338 -8.31 -19.14 20.37
N ILE A 339 -9.38 -19.94 20.39
CA ILE A 339 -10.34 -20.04 19.29
C ILE A 339 -11.16 -18.74 19.17
N SER A 340 -11.72 -18.22 20.28
CA SER A 340 -12.55 -17.02 20.24
C SER A 340 -11.76 -15.80 19.77
N CYS A 341 -10.54 -15.62 20.28
CA CYS A 341 -9.68 -14.53 19.85
C CYS A 341 -9.17 -14.74 18.43
N GLY A 342 -8.92 -15.97 17.98
CA GLY A 342 -8.55 -16.27 16.59
C GLY A 342 -9.62 -15.88 15.57
N ILE A 343 -10.88 -16.19 15.88
CA ILE A 343 -12.02 -15.80 15.04
C ILE A 343 -12.17 -14.27 15.01
N ALA A 344 -12.12 -13.63 16.18
CA ALA A 344 -12.21 -12.18 16.29
C ALA A 344 -11.05 -11.47 15.54
N ASN A 345 -9.83 -12.01 15.63
CA ASN A 345 -8.64 -11.48 14.95
C ASN A 345 -8.78 -11.55 13.42
N THR A 346 -9.28 -12.68 12.90
CA THR A 346 -9.55 -12.84 11.46
C THR A 346 -10.67 -11.90 11.00
N PHE A 347 -11.70 -11.73 11.82
CA PHE A 347 -12.78 -10.78 11.57
C PHE A 347 -12.28 -9.33 11.52
N CYS A 348 -11.40 -8.92 12.45
CA CYS A 348 -10.78 -7.59 12.43
C CYS A 348 -9.99 -7.32 11.14
N LEU A 349 -9.25 -8.32 10.62
CA LEU A 349 -8.58 -8.18 9.33
C LEU A 349 -9.57 -8.03 8.17
N VAL A 350 -10.65 -8.81 8.15
CA VAL A 350 -11.70 -8.64 7.12
C VAL A 350 -12.35 -7.25 7.21
N CYS A 351 -12.63 -6.77 8.41
CA CYS A 351 -13.15 -5.41 8.63
C CYS A 351 -12.16 -4.34 8.14
N TYR A 352 -10.86 -4.52 8.35
CA TYR A 352 -9.84 -3.61 7.81
C TYR A 352 -9.93 -3.52 6.28
N ILE A 353 -10.03 -4.66 5.58
CA ILE A 353 -10.19 -4.70 4.12
C ILE A 353 -11.48 -4.01 3.66
N LEU A 354 -12.59 -4.25 4.36
CA LEU A 354 -13.88 -3.64 4.03
C LEU A 354 -13.86 -2.12 4.25
N PHE A 355 -13.34 -1.64 5.37
CA PHE A 355 -13.27 -0.21 5.68
C PHE A 355 -12.34 0.53 4.72
N ASP A 356 -11.22 -0.08 4.34
CA ASP A 356 -10.32 0.46 3.33
C ASP A 356 -11.03 0.69 1.98
N ARG A 357 -11.72 -0.34 1.46
CA ARG A 357 -12.44 -0.21 0.19
C ARG A 357 -13.64 0.74 0.28
N MET A 358 -14.33 0.78 1.41
CA MET A 358 -15.41 1.74 1.63
C MET A 358 -14.90 3.18 1.76
N ALA A 359 -13.70 3.38 2.31
CA ALA A 359 -13.08 4.69 2.43
C ALA A 359 -12.74 5.29 1.05
N VAL A 360 -12.34 4.44 0.10
CA VAL A 360 -12.05 4.86 -1.28
C VAL A 360 -13.34 5.13 -2.08
N LEU A 361 -14.39 4.31 -1.91
CA LEU A 361 -15.56 4.31 -2.80
C LEU A 361 -16.75 5.16 -2.33
N TYR A 362 -16.99 5.29 -1.01
CA TYR A 362 -18.27 5.82 -0.51
C TYR A 362 -18.14 6.93 0.53
N ALA A 363 -17.25 6.81 1.51
CA ALA A 363 -17.22 7.73 2.65
C ALA A 363 -15.82 7.96 3.21
N HIS A 364 -15.33 9.19 3.09
CA HIS A 364 -14.02 9.61 3.63
C HIS A 364 -13.90 9.38 5.16
N ASN A 365 -15.02 9.33 5.90
CA ASN A 365 -15.02 9.07 7.34
C ASN A 365 -14.73 7.61 7.72
N MET A 366 -14.81 6.66 6.77
CA MET A 366 -14.50 5.25 7.03
C MET A 366 -13.00 4.98 7.19
N LYS A 367 -12.13 5.96 6.90
CA LYS A 367 -10.69 5.91 7.19
C LYS A 367 -10.39 5.61 8.67
N TYR A 368 -11.19 6.16 9.59
CA TYR A 368 -11.06 5.88 11.03
C TYR A 368 -11.48 4.44 11.39
N GLY A 369 -12.31 3.80 10.56
CA GLY A 369 -12.65 2.39 10.67
C GLY A 369 -11.43 1.47 10.51
N CYS A 370 -10.49 1.82 9.64
CA CYS A 370 -9.23 1.09 9.47
C CYS A 370 -8.38 1.11 10.75
N VAL A 371 -8.30 2.27 11.42
CA VAL A 371 -7.60 2.41 12.70
C VAL A 371 -8.29 1.60 13.79
N ALA A 372 -9.62 1.66 13.87
CA ALA A 372 -10.38 0.87 14.84
C ALA A 372 -10.22 -0.64 14.63
N ALA A 373 -10.22 -1.10 13.38
CA ALA A 373 -10.01 -2.50 13.04
C ALA A 373 -8.59 -2.97 13.42
N LEU A 374 -7.57 -2.14 13.20
CA LEU A 374 -6.20 -2.44 13.58
C LEU A 374 -6.03 -2.50 15.11
N ILE A 375 -6.61 -1.56 15.86
CA ILE A 375 -6.62 -1.59 17.33
C ILE A 375 -7.35 -2.83 17.83
N GLY A 376 -8.50 -3.17 17.24
CA GLY A 376 -9.24 -4.40 17.54
C GLY A 376 -8.38 -5.65 17.34
N TYR A 377 -7.65 -5.73 16.23
CA TYR A 377 -6.69 -6.78 15.94
C TYR A 377 -5.60 -6.89 17.02
N GLY A 378 -5.04 -5.75 17.46
CA GLY A 378 -4.05 -5.69 18.55
C GLY A 378 -4.60 -6.21 19.88
N ILE A 379 -5.84 -5.85 20.22
CA ILE A 379 -6.50 -6.31 21.46
C ILE A 379 -6.71 -7.82 21.42
N THR A 380 -7.22 -8.36 20.31
CA THR A 380 -7.46 -9.80 20.18
C THR A 380 -6.16 -10.60 20.19
N TYR A 381 -5.11 -10.04 19.60
CA TYR A 381 -3.79 -10.64 19.63
C TYR A 381 -3.23 -10.72 21.05
N GLY A 382 -3.19 -9.57 21.74
CA GLY A 382 -2.59 -9.45 23.06
C GLY A 382 -3.30 -10.24 24.14
N ALA A 383 -4.63 -10.30 24.08
CA ALA A 383 -5.45 -10.96 25.09
C ALA A 383 -5.22 -12.48 25.18
N ALA A 384 -4.93 -13.15 24.05
CA ALA A 384 -4.87 -14.60 24.01
C ALA A 384 -3.93 -15.17 22.96
N LEU A 385 -3.95 -14.67 21.72
CA LEU A 385 -3.30 -15.37 20.59
C LEU A 385 -1.79 -15.47 20.74
N GLY A 386 -1.11 -14.37 21.05
CA GLY A 386 0.34 -14.38 21.26
C GLY A 386 0.73 -15.34 22.40
N PRO A 387 0.36 -15.03 23.65
CA PRO A 387 0.79 -15.81 24.81
C PRO A 387 0.38 -17.28 24.73
N ILE A 388 -0.86 -17.60 24.31
CA ILE A 388 -1.36 -18.97 24.36
C ILE A 388 -0.75 -19.82 23.23
N ALA A 389 -0.58 -19.27 22.02
CA ALA A 389 -0.06 -20.02 20.89
C ALA A 389 1.41 -20.44 21.09
N PHE A 390 2.25 -19.56 21.65
CA PHE A 390 3.65 -19.89 21.96
C PHE A 390 3.78 -20.89 23.12
N LEU A 391 2.87 -20.85 24.10
CA LEU A 391 2.98 -21.61 25.35
C LEU A 391 2.32 -23.00 25.34
N VAL A 392 1.07 -23.09 24.87
CA VAL A 392 0.26 -24.32 24.98
C VAL A 392 0.92 -25.49 24.24
N ILE A 393 1.55 -25.18 23.13
CA ILE A 393 2.10 -26.19 22.22
C ILE A 393 3.44 -26.72 22.67
N THR A 394 4.31 -25.82 23.13
CA THR A 394 5.73 -26.15 23.29
C THR A 394 6.04 -26.70 24.66
N SER A 395 5.21 -26.43 25.67
CA SER A 395 5.50 -26.79 27.06
C SER A 395 4.46 -27.67 27.75
N GLU A 396 3.20 -27.65 27.31
CA GLU A 396 2.11 -28.38 27.98
C GLU A 396 1.68 -29.67 27.23
N LEU A 397 1.79 -29.68 25.89
CA LEU A 397 1.38 -30.81 25.04
C LEU A 397 2.44 -31.91 24.88
N VAL A 398 3.73 -31.60 25.13
CA VAL A 398 4.86 -32.48 24.81
C VAL A 398 5.60 -32.94 26.09
N PRO A 399 5.92 -34.24 26.21
CA PRO A 399 6.77 -34.77 27.28
C PRO A 399 8.14 -34.09 27.36
N GLN A 400 8.70 -34.01 28.58
CA GLN A 400 9.96 -33.33 28.87
C GLN A 400 11.16 -33.69 27.95
N PRO A 401 11.45 -34.97 27.61
CA PRO A 401 12.64 -35.31 26.81
C PRO A 401 12.60 -34.80 25.37
N PHE A 402 11.40 -34.59 24.81
CA PHE A 402 11.24 -34.10 23.43
C PHE A 402 10.89 -32.61 23.38
N ARG A 403 10.77 -31.96 24.55
CA ARG A 403 10.21 -30.61 24.67
C ARG A 403 11.04 -29.55 23.95
N SER A 404 12.34 -29.46 24.27
CA SER A 404 13.26 -28.49 23.65
C SER A 404 13.33 -28.70 22.14
N LEU A 405 13.32 -29.97 21.69
CA LEU A 405 13.42 -30.34 20.28
C LEU A 405 12.15 -30.02 19.48
N VAL A 406 10.97 -30.41 19.98
CA VAL A 406 9.69 -30.08 19.32
C VAL A 406 9.48 -28.57 19.31
N GLN A 407 9.81 -27.87 20.40
CA GLN A 407 9.76 -26.42 20.46
C GLN A 407 10.62 -25.77 19.36
N SER A 408 11.88 -26.18 19.22
CA SER A 408 12.76 -25.65 18.17
C SER A 408 12.29 -25.97 16.75
N ILE A 409 11.71 -27.15 16.51
CA ILE A 409 11.16 -27.50 15.18
C ILE A 409 9.94 -26.63 14.86
N VAL A 410 8.99 -26.52 15.80
CA VAL A 410 7.77 -25.74 15.61
C VAL A 410 8.08 -24.25 15.44
N PHE A 411 8.97 -23.69 16.26
CA PHE A 411 9.43 -22.31 16.13
C PHE A 411 10.21 -22.10 14.83
N GLY A 412 11.11 -23.01 14.46
CA GLY A 412 11.86 -22.92 13.22
C GLY A 412 10.95 -22.89 11.98
N ILE A 413 9.93 -23.75 11.93
CA ILE A 413 8.92 -23.74 10.86
C ILE A 413 8.17 -22.41 10.86
N ASN A 414 7.72 -21.93 12.02
CA ASN A 414 7.03 -20.64 12.11
C ASN A 414 7.92 -19.47 11.65
N THR A 415 9.20 -19.46 12.01
CA THR A 415 10.15 -18.44 11.56
C THR A 415 10.36 -18.47 10.05
N ILE A 416 10.42 -19.66 9.42
CA ILE A 416 10.49 -19.78 7.96
C ILE A 416 9.23 -19.21 7.31
N VAL A 417 8.06 -19.54 7.84
CA VAL A 417 6.78 -19.02 7.34
C VAL A 417 6.71 -17.50 7.50
N ASN A 418 7.12 -16.96 8.65
CA ASN A 418 7.18 -15.52 8.90
C ASN A 418 8.15 -14.82 7.95
N PHE A 419 9.30 -15.43 7.63
CA PHE A 419 10.24 -14.88 6.66
C PHE A 419 9.63 -14.80 5.26
N VAL A 420 9.00 -15.89 4.78
CA VAL A 420 8.40 -15.93 3.44
C VAL A 420 7.24 -14.94 3.35
N ILE A 421 6.30 -14.99 4.29
CA ILE A 421 5.11 -14.14 4.27
C ILE A 421 5.50 -12.68 4.54
N GLY A 422 6.35 -12.41 5.52
CA GLY A 422 6.83 -11.06 5.84
C GLY A 422 7.61 -10.42 4.71
N PHE A 423 8.45 -11.19 3.99
CA PHE A 423 9.18 -10.69 2.82
C PHE A 423 8.27 -10.38 1.63
N MET A 424 7.21 -11.17 1.44
CA MET A 424 6.23 -10.95 0.38
C MET A 424 5.20 -9.87 0.71
N THR A 425 4.94 -9.58 1.99
CA THR A 425 3.83 -8.70 2.40
C THR A 425 3.96 -7.30 1.79
N PHE A 426 5.10 -6.65 1.93
CA PHE A 426 5.26 -5.26 1.46
C PHE A 426 5.27 -5.12 -0.08
N PRO A 427 6.01 -5.96 -0.85
CA PRO A 427 5.93 -5.94 -2.31
C PRO A 427 4.52 -6.27 -2.83
N LEU A 428 3.83 -7.24 -2.22
CA LEU A 428 2.49 -7.64 -2.65
C LEU A 428 1.44 -6.57 -2.31
N TYR A 429 1.60 -5.89 -1.17
CA TYR A 429 0.79 -4.73 -0.82
C TYR A 429 0.95 -3.60 -1.84
N ARG A 430 2.16 -3.33 -2.34
CA ARG A 430 2.36 -2.31 -3.39
C ARG A 430 1.83 -2.71 -4.77
N LEU A 431 1.56 -4.00 -5.01
CA LEU A 431 1.06 -4.53 -6.29
C LEU A 431 -0.47 -4.71 -6.31
N ILE A 432 -1.05 -5.24 -5.23
CA ILE A 432 -2.46 -5.67 -5.16
C ILE A 432 -3.22 -4.94 -4.03
N ASP A 433 -2.58 -3.94 -3.39
CA ASP A 433 -3.08 -3.21 -2.22
C ASP A 433 -3.52 -4.17 -1.09
N VAL A 434 -4.58 -3.78 -0.39
CA VAL A 434 -5.17 -4.44 0.78
C VAL A 434 -5.70 -5.85 0.47
N TRP A 435 -5.87 -6.23 -0.80
CA TRP A 435 -6.24 -7.61 -1.15
C TRP A 435 -5.16 -8.63 -0.82
N SER A 436 -3.90 -8.19 -0.67
CA SER A 436 -2.77 -9.03 -0.26
C SER A 436 -3.00 -9.75 1.08
N PHE A 437 -3.79 -9.16 2.00
CA PHE A 437 -4.06 -9.77 3.31
C PHE A 437 -4.89 -11.07 3.23
N ILE A 438 -5.69 -11.25 2.16
CA ILE A 438 -6.56 -12.44 2.01
C ILE A 438 -5.75 -13.73 1.82
N PRO A 439 -4.93 -13.87 0.75
CA PRO A 439 -4.15 -15.08 0.53
C PRO A 439 -3.04 -15.26 1.59
N LEU A 440 -2.48 -14.17 2.12
CA LEU A 440 -1.36 -14.25 3.06
C LEU A 440 -1.78 -14.60 4.49
N PHE A 441 -2.90 -14.10 4.99
CA PHE A 441 -3.26 -14.24 6.41
C PHE A 441 -4.66 -14.83 6.64
N ILE A 442 -5.69 -14.37 5.93
CA ILE A 442 -7.08 -14.77 6.22
C ILE A 442 -7.32 -16.25 5.89
N ILE A 443 -6.92 -16.70 4.69
CA ILE A 443 -7.11 -18.10 4.27
C ILE A 443 -6.32 -19.07 5.17
N PRO A 444 -5.00 -18.89 5.41
CA PRO A 444 -4.23 -19.79 6.28
C PRO A 444 -4.71 -19.80 7.74
N SER A 445 -5.14 -18.64 8.27
CA SER A 445 -5.64 -18.55 9.65
C SER A 445 -6.99 -19.26 9.81
N THR A 446 -7.89 -19.12 8.84
CA THR A 446 -9.21 -19.77 8.88
C THR A 446 -9.07 -21.29 8.86
N ILE A 447 -8.20 -21.83 8.00
CA ILE A 447 -7.91 -23.27 7.95
C ILE A 447 -7.34 -23.77 9.28
N SER A 448 -6.41 -23.01 9.86
CA SER A 448 -5.80 -23.32 11.16
C SER A 448 -6.83 -23.34 12.29
N ILE A 449 -7.73 -22.35 12.34
CA ILE A 449 -8.80 -22.27 13.35
C ILE A 449 -9.74 -23.47 13.26
N ILE A 450 -10.18 -23.84 12.05
CA ILE A 450 -11.06 -25.01 11.83
C ILE A 450 -10.40 -26.28 12.38
N TYR A 451 -9.11 -26.48 12.09
CA TYR A 451 -8.39 -27.66 12.59
C TYR A 451 -8.26 -27.67 14.12
N LEU A 452 -7.95 -26.53 14.73
CA LEU A 452 -7.80 -26.40 16.18
C LEU A 452 -9.13 -26.61 16.92
N ILE A 453 -10.25 -26.17 16.35
CA ILE A 453 -11.59 -26.44 16.90
C ILE A 453 -11.82 -27.94 17.08
N ILE A 454 -11.36 -28.76 16.13
CA ILE A 454 -11.59 -30.21 16.13
C ILE A 454 -10.57 -30.95 17.02
N HIS A 455 -9.29 -30.59 16.95
CA HIS A 455 -8.21 -31.45 17.47
C HIS A 455 -7.52 -30.96 18.75
N MET A 456 -7.70 -29.70 19.15
CA MET A 456 -7.00 -29.13 20.30
C MET A 456 -7.65 -29.57 21.63
N PRO A 457 -6.93 -30.24 22.55
CA PRO A 457 -7.43 -30.55 23.88
C PRO A 457 -7.33 -29.34 24.83
N GLU A 458 -8.09 -29.35 25.93
CA GLU A 458 -7.96 -28.33 26.98
C GLU A 458 -6.83 -28.72 27.95
N THR A 459 -5.92 -27.78 28.22
CA THR A 459 -4.72 -28.02 29.04
C THR A 459 -4.82 -27.42 30.45
N LYS A 460 -5.83 -26.58 30.72
CA LYS A 460 -6.01 -25.92 32.02
C LYS A 460 -6.04 -26.93 33.18
N GLY A 461 -5.10 -26.79 34.11
CA GLY A 461 -5.05 -27.55 35.37
C GLY A 461 -4.83 -29.05 35.20
N ARG A 462 -4.38 -29.48 34.02
CA ARG A 462 -4.09 -30.89 33.72
C ARG A 462 -2.59 -31.14 33.68
N GLU A 463 -2.18 -32.28 34.19
CA GLU A 463 -0.78 -32.71 34.12
C GLU A 463 -0.44 -33.25 32.73
N VAL A 464 0.81 -33.07 32.31
CA VAL A 464 1.28 -33.40 30.94
C VAL A 464 1.00 -34.86 30.57
N HIS A 465 1.15 -35.81 31.50
CA HIS A 465 0.90 -37.23 31.25
C HIS A 465 -0.58 -37.50 30.87
N SER A 466 -1.53 -36.83 31.54
CA SER A 466 -2.96 -37.00 31.28
C SER A 466 -3.36 -36.49 29.89
N ILE A 467 -2.71 -35.41 29.43
CA ILE A 467 -2.90 -34.82 28.11
C ILE A 467 -2.30 -35.75 27.03
N VAL A 468 -1.13 -36.33 27.29
CA VAL A 468 -0.48 -37.27 26.37
C VAL A 468 -1.31 -38.55 26.21
N GLU A 469 -1.90 -39.08 27.29
CA GLU A 469 -2.83 -40.22 27.21
C GLU A 469 -4.08 -39.91 26.37
N GLU A 470 -4.65 -38.71 26.52
CA GLU A 470 -5.79 -38.26 25.71
C GLU A 470 -5.42 -38.17 24.22
N LEU A 471 -4.24 -37.63 23.90
CA LEU A 471 -3.72 -37.58 22.53
C LEU A 471 -3.49 -38.97 21.94
N ILE A 472 -3.01 -39.92 22.75
CA ILE A 472 -2.82 -41.32 22.35
C ILE A 472 -4.18 -41.97 22.05
N ARG A 473 -5.18 -41.84 22.93
CA ARG A 473 -6.54 -42.37 22.70
C ARG A 473 -7.19 -41.78 21.45
N ASN A 474 -7.06 -40.48 21.24
CA ASN A 474 -7.59 -39.79 20.06
C ASN A 474 -6.83 -40.15 18.77
N SER A 475 -5.58 -40.63 18.86
CA SER A 475 -4.82 -41.15 17.71
C SER A 475 -5.16 -42.61 17.38
N ALA A 476 -5.49 -43.43 18.37
CA ALA A 476 -5.92 -44.80 18.17
C ALA A 476 -7.30 -44.87 17.48
N SER A 477 -8.28 -44.08 17.94
CA SER A 477 -9.64 -44.03 17.37
C SER A 477 -9.70 -43.52 15.92
N SER A 478 -8.81 -42.61 15.53
CA SER A 478 -8.74 -42.12 14.14
C SER A 478 -8.00 -43.07 13.19
N ASN A 479 -7.09 -43.90 13.71
CA ASN A 479 -6.48 -44.97 12.91
C ASN A 479 -7.42 -46.18 12.74
N GLU A 480 -8.26 -46.51 13.75
CA GLU A 480 -9.29 -47.54 13.63
C GLU A 480 -10.38 -47.17 12.62
N SER A 481 -10.86 -45.91 12.61
CA SER A 481 -11.85 -45.46 11.63
C SER A 481 -11.30 -45.38 10.19
N LEU A 482 -10.03 -44.99 10.02
CA LEU A 482 -9.36 -45.00 8.72
C LEU A 482 -9.09 -46.44 8.24
N ALA A 483 -8.71 -47.35 9.15
CA ALA A 483 -8.52 -48.77 8.84
C ALA A 483 -9.86 -49.46 8.48
N GLN A 484 -10.98 -49.06 9.11
CA GLN A 484 -12.33 -49.50 8.75
C GLN A 484 -12.75 -48.97 7.37
N MET A 485 -12.48 -47.70 7.05
CA MET A 485 -12.75 -47.15 5.70
C MET A 485 -11.91 -47.82 4.61
N MET A 486 -10.64 -48.16 4.89
CA MET A 486 -9.77 -48.86 3.92
C MET A 486 -10.14 -50.33 3.75
N THR A 487 -10.63 -51.01 4.80
CA THR A 487 -11.17 -52.38 4.67
C THR A 487 -12.52 -52.40 3.95
N GLN A 488 -13.35 -51.35 4.09
CA GLN A 488 -14.60 -51.23 3.34
C GLN A 488 -14.35 -50.96 1.85
N LYS A 489 -13.33 -50.16 1.51
CA LYS A 489 -12.97 -49.86 0.12
C LYS A 489 -12.32 -51.02 -0.63
N ASN A 490 -11.59 -51.90 0.08
CA ASN A 490 -11.01 -53.11 -0.51
C ASN A 490 -12.02 -54.28 -0.65
N ALA A 491 -13.21 -54.16 -0.05
CA ALA A 491 -14.28 -55.15 -0.17
C ALA A 491 -15.25 -54.86 -1.34
N GLU A 492 -15.16 -53.69 -1.98
CA GLU A 492 -16.01 -53.29 -3.11
C GLU A 492 -15.43 -53.65 -4.49
N ASP A 493 -14.20 -54.19 -4.58
CA ASP A 493 -13.49 -54.50 -5.84
C ASP A 493 -13.42 -56.01 -6.20
N LEU A 494 -14.47 -56.79 -5.92
CA LEU A 494 -14.60 -58.17 -6.42
C LEU A 494 -15.94 -58.36 -7.18
N PRO A 495 -15.93 -58.93 -8.40
CA PRO A 495 -17.13 -59.07 -9.22
C PRO A 495 -18.01 -60.22 -8.72
N SER A 496 -19.32 -59.96 -8.57
CA SER A 496 -20.32 -60.98 -8.26
C SER A 496 -21.09 -61.39 -9.51
N GLU A 497 -21.08 -62.69 -9.80
CA GLU A 497 -21.96 -63.35 -10.77
C GLU A 497 -23.27 -63.82 -10.09
N SER A 498 -24.38 -63.53 -10.77
CA SER A 498 -25.68 -64.25 -10.83
C SER A 498 -26.49 -64.59 -9.55
N SER A 499 -27.71 -64.01 -9.54
CA SER A 499 -28.99 -64.32 -8.85
C SER A 499 -29.39 -65.83 -8.80
N PRO A 500 -30.43 -66.31 -8.05
CA PRO A 500 -31.69 -65.60 -7.74
C PRO A 500 -32.48 -65.90 -6.43
N ASN A 501 -33.41 -64.95 -6.14
CA ASN A 501 -34.76 -65.02 -5.54
C ASN A 501 -35.17 -66.10 -4.51
N THR A 502 -35.73 -65.62 -3.38
CA THR A 502 -37.05 -65.94 -2.72
C THR A 502 -37.07 -65.25 -1.34
N SER A 503 -37.85 -64.20 -1.03
CA SER A 503 -39.31 -64.04 -0.84
C SER A 503 -39.81 -64.25 0.62
N ILE A 504 -40.63 -63.28 1.11
CA ILE A 504 -41.67 -63.34 2.17
C ILE A 504 -41.24 -62.84 3.59
N GLU A 505 -41.51 -61.58 3.97
CA GLU A 505 -42.69 -60.95 4.68
C GLU A 505 -42.52 -60.95 6.21
N SER A 506 -43.00 -60.02 7.05
CA SER A 506 -43.61 -58.66 7.04
C SER A 506 -43.79 -58.29 8.54
N SER A 507 -43.59 -57.07 9.06
CA SER A 507 -44.57 -55.97 9.32
C SER A 507 -44.00 -55.20 10.55
N GLU A 508 -44.06 -53.87 10.74
CA GLU A 508 -45.21 -52.96 10.78
C GLU A 508 -44.83 -51.47 10.47
N GLU A 509 -45.88 -50.73 10.10
CA GLU A 509 -46.18 -49.33 9.69
C GLU A 509 -45.69 -48.11 10.55
N PRO A 510 -46.04 -46.80 10.28
CA PRO A 510 -46.97 -46.21 9.27
C PRO A 510 -46.60 -44.88 8.52
N LYS A 511 -47.38 -44.63 7.44
CA LYS A 511 -48.01 -43.37 6.93
C LYS A 511 -47.21 -42.20 6.32
N LYS A 512 -47.54 -41.88 5.04
CA LYS A 512 -47.54 -40.52 4.45
C LYS A 512 -48.71 -40.35 3.45
N SER A 513 -49.46 -39.26 3.58
CA SER A 513 -50.40 -38.76 2.57
C SER A 513 -50.33 -37.23 2.42
N SER A 514 -50.44 -36.79 1.16
CA SER A 514 -50.92 -35.52 0.60
C SER A 514 -50.16 -34.19 0.84
N GLY A 515 -49.68 -33.57 -0.26
CA GLY A 515 -49.31 -32.16 -0.32
C GLY A 515 -48.65 -31.67 -1.63
N CYS A 516 -49.47 -31.09 -2.53
CA CYS A 516 -49.18 -29.97 -3.45
C CYS A 516 -48.30 -30.15 -4.71
N SER A 517 -48.95 -30.11 -5.88
CA SER A 517 -48.42 -30.16 -7.24
C SER A 517 -48.31 -28.78 -7.92
N ILE A 518 -47.78 -27.76 -7.23
CA ILE A 518 -47.70 -26.37 -7.77
C ILE A 518 -46.25 -25.83 -7.88
N SER A 519 -45.22 -26.56 -7.41
CA SER A 519 -43.86 -26.00 -7.29
C SER A 519 -42.95 -26.15 -8.52
N LEU A 520 -43.36 -26.90 -9.56
CA LEU A 520 -42.50 -27.21 -10.71
C LEU A 520 -42.62 -26.20 -11.87
N SER A 521 -43.77 -25.54 -12.04
CA SER A 521 -43.96 -24.52 -13.09
C SER A 521 -43.21 -23.22 -12.79
N LEU A 522 -43.38 -22.68 -11.57
CA LEU A 522 -42.77 -21.41 -11.16
C LEU A 522 -41.24 -21.44 -11.13
N LYS A 523 -40.62 -22.60 -10.85
CA LYS A 523 -39.16 -22.73 -10.85
C LYS A 523 -38.56 -22.69 -12.26
N SER A 524 -39.34 -23.02 -13.29
CA SER A 524 -38.86 -22.98 -14.68
C SER A 524 -38.97 -21.58 -15.28
N GLU A 525 -40.05 -20.85 -14.98
CA GLU A 525 -40.25 -19.46 -15.41
C GLU A 525 -39.26 -18.50 -14.71
N LEU A 526 -39.06 -18.62 -13.39
CA LEU A 526 -38.05 -17.79 -12.69
C LEU A 526 -36.63 -18.02 -13.21
N LYS A 527 -36.30 -19.24 -13.64
CA LYS A 527 -34.97 -19.58 -14.13
C LYS A 527 -34.71 -19.01 -15.53
N LEU A 528 -35.76 -18.94 -16.36
CA LEU A 528 -35.73 -18.33 -17.69
C LEU A 528 -35.68 -16.80 -17.63
N GLU A 529 -36.40 -16.16 -16.70
CA GLU A 529 -36.29 -14.71 -16.46
C GLU A 529 -34.90 -14.32 -15.92
N ILE A 530 -34.36 -15.08 -14.96
CA ILE A 530 -33.02 -14.82 -14.42
C ILE A 530 -31.93 -15.03 -15.49
N GLU A 531 -32.04 -16.04 -16.35
CA GLU A 531 -31.09 -16.23 -17.47
C GLU A 531 -31.24 -15.17 -18.57
N GLY A 532 -32.45 -14.67 -18.81
CA GLY A 532 -32.73 -13.56 -19.71
C GLY A 532 -32.13 -12.24 -19.21
N ASP A 533 -32.30 -11.97 -17.91
CA ASP A 533 -31.73 -10.79 -17.25
C ASP A 533 -30.20 -10.89 -17.13
N ILE A 534 -29.63 -12.06 -16.88
CA ILE A 534 -28.18 -12.27 -16.87
C ILE A 534 -27.58 -12.09 -18.27
N LYS A 535 -28.26 -12.53 -19.35
CA LYS A 535 -27.80 -12.28 -20.73
C LYS A 535 -27.98 -10.82 -21.15
N SER A 536 -29.00 -10.16 -20.66
CA SER A 536 -29.21 -8.71 -20.81
C SER A 536 -28.11 -7.93 -20.10
N LEU A 537 -27.81 -8.28 -18.84
CA LEU A 537 -26.73 -7.73 -18.03
C LEU A 537 -25.36 -8.04 -18.61
N SER A 538 -25.09 -9.25 -19.11
CA SER A 538 -23.81 -9.59 -19.73
C SER A 538 -23.63 -8.84 -21.06
N LYS A 539 -24.71 -8.60 -21.81
CA LYS A 539 -24.69 -7.78 -23.03
C LYS A 539 -24.54 -6.29 -22.71
N PHE A 540 -24.99 -5.84 -21.54
CA PHE A 540 -24.76 -4.48 -21.04
C PHE A 540 -23.33 -4.31 -20.50
N MET A 541 -22.82 -5.29 -19.76
CA MET A 541 -21.47 -5.32 -19.19
C MET A 541 -20.40 -5.43 -20.28
N ASN A 542 -20.59 -6.29 -21.29
CA ASN A 542 -19.67 -6.39 -22.42
C ASN A 542 -19.69 -5.16 -23.34
N LYS A 543 -20.70 -4.29 -23.24
CA LYS A 543 -20.72 -3.02 -23.98
C LYS A 543 -20.10 -1.86 -23.18
N SER A 544 -19.93 -2.02 -21.87
CA SER A 544 -19.17 -1.10 -21.01
C SER A 544 -17.68 -1.43 -20.91
N GLU A 545 -17.26 -2.63 -21.35
CA GLU A 545 -15.85 -3.05 -21.35
C GLU A 545 -14.97 -2.35 -22.40
N ASP A 546 -15.55 -1.70 -23.42
CA ASP A 546 -14.78 -1.05 -24.49
C ASP A 546 -14.44 0.43 -24.24
N LEU A 547 -14.84 1.01 -23.10
CA LEU A 547 -14.56 2.42 -22.76
C LEU A 547 -14.01 2.53 -21.34
N ASP A 548 -12.88 1.87 -21.09
CA ASP A 548 -12.08 2.12 -19.91
C ASP A 548 -11.39 3.48 -20.02
N TYR A 549 -12.07 4.53 -19.54
CA TYR A 549 -11.50 5.87 -19.38
C TYR A 549 -10.44 5.94 -18.27
N SER A 550 -10.26 4.86 -17.49
CA SER A 550 -9.21 4.79 -16.50
C SER A 550 -7.88 4.48 -17.21
N ARG A 551 -6.89 5.36 -17.04
CA ARG A 551 -5.52 5.19 -17.55
C ARG A 551 -4.78 4.08 -16.76
N THR A 552 -5.41 2.94 -16.56
CA THR A 552 -4.94 1.84 -15.69
C THR A 552 -4.01 0.87 -16.41
N ASN A 553 -3.97 0.90 -17.74
CA ASN A 553 -3.10 0.06 -18.56
C ASN A 553 -1.77 0.76 -18.92
N ILE A 554 -0.72 -0.04 -19.11
CA ILE A 554 0.58 0.43 -19.63
C ILE A 554 0.38 0.83 -21.10
N LEU A 555 0.57 2.12 -21.39
CA LEU A 555 0.53 2.67 -22.76
C LEU A 555 1.82 2.34 -23.51
N ALA A 556 1.75 2.11 -24.83
CA ALA A 556 2.91 1.74 -25.62
C ALA A 556 3.87 2.92 -25.84
N ASN A 557 3.35 4.15 -25.89
CA ASN A 557 4.15 5.37 -26.00
C ASN A 557 3.36 6.61 -25.51
N ALA A 558 4.04 7.74 -25.43
CA ALA A 558 3.46 8.97 -24.89
C ALA A 558 2.28 9.54 -25.70
N VAL A 559 2.14 9.18 -26.98
CA VAL A 559 1.09 9.72 -27.84
C VAL A 559 -0.27 9.08 -27.55
N GLU A 560 -0.30 7.87 -27.01
CA GLU A 560 -1.55 7.24 -26.53
C GLU A 560 -2.17 7.97 -25.33
N PHE A 561 -1.41 8.86 -24.68
CA PHE A 561 -1.91 9.71 -23.60
C PHE A 561 -2.64 10.96 -24.12
N VAL A 562 -2.62 11.21 -25.44
CA VAL A 562 -3.36 12.31 -26.07
C VAL A 562 -4.85 12.03 -26.00
N GLY A 563 -5.59 12.93 -25.37
CA GLY A 563 -7.04 12.86 -25.23
C GLY A 563 -7.53 12.46 -23.84
N HIS A 564 -8.82 12.12 -23.77
CA HIS A 564 -9.53 11.78 -22.54
C HIS A 564 -9.36 12.84 -21.43
N THR A 565 -9.37 14.13 -21.81
CA THR A 565 -9.11 15.21 -20.87
C THR A 565 -10.35 15.51 -20.02
N PRO A 566 -10.23 15.94 -18.75
CA PRO A 566 -11.38 16.10 -17.88
C PRO A 566 -12.20 17.36 -18.23
N LEU A 567 -13.47 17.35 -17.83
CA LEU A 567 -14.37 18.49 -17.88
C LEU A 567 -14.62 18.99 -16.44
N VAL A 568 -14.39 20.28 -16.18
CA VAL A 568 -14.47 20.86 -14.83
C VAL A 568 -15.46 22.01 -14.81
N TYR A 569 -16.36 22.02 -13.83
CA TYR A 569 -17.27 23.15 -13.60
C TYR A 569 -16.51 24.37 -13.10
N LEU A 570 -16.82 25.54 -13.65
CA LEU A 570 -16.44 26.82 -13.07
C LEU A 570 -17.47 27.17 -11.99
N ASN A 571 -17.01 27.41 -10.76
CA ASN A 571 -17.92 27.56 -9.61
C ASN A 571 -17.86 28.96 -9.02
N LYS A 572 -16.68 29.58 -8.94
CA LYS A 572 -16.48 30.91 -8.36
C LYS A 572 -16.69 32.02 -9.40
N VAL A 573 -16.09 31.90 -10.59
CA VAL A 573 -16.21 32.95 -11.63
C VAL A 573 -17.61 33.02 -12.25
N SER A 574 -18.42 31.98 -12.06
CA SER A 574 -19.80 31.84 -12.56
C SER A 574 -20.86 31.67 -11.45
N LYS A 575 -20.52 31.95 -10.19
CA LYS A 575 -21.38 31.71 -9.01
C LYS A 575 -22.79 32.28 -9.14
N ASP A 576 -22.93 33.48 -9.68
CA ASP A 576 -24.18 34.24 -9.74
C ASP A 576 -24.82 34.24 -11.15
N LEU A 577 -24.44 33.29 -12.01
CA LEU A 577 -24.94 33.21 -13.38
C LEU A 577 -26.10 32.23 -13.50
N PRO A 578 -27.12 32.53 -14.33
CA PRO A 578 -28.29 31.66 -14.48
C PRO A 578 -27.98 30.36 -15.25
N ALA A 579 -26.91 30.31 -16.05
CA ALA A 579 -26.45 29.10 -16.73
C ALA A 579 -25.20 28.50 -16.06
N ARG A 580 -24.98 27.19 -16.23
CA ARG A 580 -23.79 26.49 -15.72
C ARG A 580 -22.69 26.46 -16.78
N ILE A 581 -21.45 26.70 -16.38
CA ILE A 581 -20.29 26.67 -17.28
C ILE A 581 -19.35 25.53 -16.89
N ALA A 582 -18.96 24.73 -17.87
CA ALA A 582 -17.93 23.70 -17.72
C ALA A 582 -16.79 23.91 -18.73
N ALA A 583 -15.55 23.76 -18.29
CA ALA A 583 -14.36 23.93 -19.08
C ALA A 583 -13.68 22.58 -19.33
N LYS A 584 -13.41 22.28 -20.60
CA LYS A 584 -12.63 21.13 -21.02
C LYS A 584 -11.15 21.43 -20.81
N ILE A 585 -10.49 20.66 -19.95
CA ILE A 585 -9.13 20.94 -19.49
C ILE A 585 -8.10 20.30 -20.45
N GLU A 586 -7.98 20.88 -21.65
CA GLU A 586 -7.11 20.35 -22.70
C GLU A 586 -5.61 20.49 -22.41
N TYR A 587 -5.23 21.24 -21.38
CA TYR A 587 -3.85 21.29 -20.96
C TYR A 587 -3.36 20.08 -20.14
N VAL A 588 -4.21 19.06 -19.94
CA VAL A 588 -3.85 17.75 -19.35
C VAL A 588 -3.30 16.78 -20.40
N ASN A 589 -3.30 17.14 -21.68
CA ASN A 589 -2.59 16.41 -22.73
C ASN A 589 -1.06 16.39 -22.48
N PRO A 590 -0.29 15.45 -23.08
CA PRO A 590 1.11 15.20 -22.73
C PRO A 590 2.04 16.43 -22.83
N ALA A 591 1.84 17.27 -23.85
CA ALA A 591 2.56 18.50 -24.05
C ALA A 591 1.68 19.71 -23.67
N CYS A 592 0.84 19.52 -22.65
CA CYS A 592 -0.06 20.47 -21.99
C CYS A 592 -0.83 21.40 -22.95
N SER A 593 -1.30 20.87 -24.08
CA SER A 593 -2.10 21.65 -25.04
C SER A 593 -3.13 20.84 -25.82
N VAL A 594 -4.23 21.51 -26.19
CA VAL A 594 -5.21 21.02 -27.17
C VAL A 594 -4.59 20.63 -28.52
N LYS A 595 -3.43 21.21 -28.86
CA LYS A 595 -2.75 21.00 -30.14
C LYS A 595 -2.05 19.65 -30.24
N ASP A 596 -1.95 18.90 -29.16
CA ASP A 596 -1.37 17.55 -29.16
C ASP A 596 -2.24 16.59 -29.99
N ARG A 597 -3.58 16.74 -29.88
CA ARG A 597 -4.58 16.01 -30.68
C ARG A 597 -4.38 16.23 -32.18
N VAL A 598 -4.30 17.50 -32.56
CA VAL A 598 -4.20 17.91 -33.96
C VAL A 598 -2.83 17.55 -34.53
N GLY A 599 -1.75 17.83 -33.79
CA GLY A 599 -0.39 17.54 -34.23
C GLY A 599 -0.19 16.05 -34.49
N TYR A 600 -0.69 15.19 -33.60
CA TYR A 600 -0.65 13.75 -33.82
C TYR A 600 -1.48 13.31 -35.03
N LYS A 601 -2.75 13.73 -35.12
CA LYS A 601 -3.66 13.34 -36.21
C LYS A 601 -3.12 13.77 -37.58
N MET A 602 -2.59 14.98 -37.71
CA MET A 602 -2.02 15.47 -38.96
C MET A 602 -0.81 14.65 -39.44
N ILE A 603 0.05 14.21 -38.52
CA ILE A 603 1.17 13.32 -38.85
C ILE A 603 0.65 11.93 -39.20
N GLU A 604 -0.27 11.39 -38.41
CA GLU A 604 -0.85 10.06 -38.64
C GLU A 604 -1.54 9.94 -40.00
N ASP A 605 -2.34 10.94 -40.39
CA ASP A 605 -3.04 10.95 -41.68
C ASP A 605 -2.06 11.09 -42.84
N ALA A 606 -1.03 11.93 -42.70
CA ALA A 606 0.02 12.08 -43.71
C ALA A 606 0.86 10.79 -43.87
N GLU A 607 1.11 10.07 -42.77
CA GLU A 607 1.76 8.75 -42.79
C GLU A 607 0.89 7.71 -43.50
N LYS A 608 -0.39 7.62 -43.14
CA LYS A 608 -1.36 6.70 -43.76
C LYS A 608 -1.52 6.96 -45.26
N ALA A 609 -1.45 8.22 -45.67
CA ALA A 609 -1.47 8.64 -47.07
C ALA A 609 -0.15 8.40 -47.82
N GLY A 610 0.92 7.98 -47.14
CA GLY A 610 2.25 7.76 -47.73
C GLY A 610 2.96 9.05 -48.15
N LEU A 611 2.54 10.21 -47.63
CA LEU A 611 3.11 11.52 -47.98
C LEU A 611 4.40 11.82 -47.20
N ILE A 612 4.55 11.20 -46.03
CA ILE A 612 5.69 11.38 -45.13
C ILE A 612 6.21 10.03 -44.65
N GLN A 613 7.51 9.95 -44.39
CA GLN A 613 8.17 8.74 -43.88
C GLN A 613 9.19 9.09 -42.76
N PRO A 614 9.20 8.36 -41.63
CA PRO A 614 10.13 8.62 -40.54
C PRO A 614 11.59 8.49 -40.99
N GLY A 615 12.47 9.36 -40.49
CA GLY A 615 13.90 9.38 -40.84
C GLY A 615 14.26 9.85 -42.27
N LEU A 616 13.28 10.01 -43.17
CA LEU A 616 13.48 10.49 -44.54
C LEU A 616 12.87 11.88 -44.77
N THR A 617 11.65 12.10 -44.29
CA THR A 617 10.91 13.35 -44.53
C THR A 617 11.17 14.37 -43.42
N THR A 618 11.46 15.61 -43.81
CA THR A 618 11.55 16.75 -42.88
C THR A 618 10.23 17.51 -42.85
N LEU A 619 9.61 17.60 -41.67
CA LEU A 619 8.36 18.33 -41.49
C LEU A 619 8.64 19.82 -41.25
N ILE A 620 7.85 20.69 -41.88
CA ILE A 620 7.94 22.13 -41.73
C ILE A 620 6.56 22.68 -41.34
N GLU A 621 6.46 23.46 -40.26
CA GLU A 621 5.18 24.10 -39.90
C GLU A 621 5.35 25.56 -39.44
N PRO A 622 4.58 26.50 -40.00
CA PRO A 622 4.46 27.85 -39.45
C PRO A 622 3.58 27.85 -38.19
N THR A 623 4.10 28.42 -37.10
CA THR A 623 3.43 28.31 -35.80
C THR A 623 3.52 29.57 -34.94
N SER A 624 2.48 29.78 -34.13
CA SER A 624 2.46 30.73 -33.03
C SER A 624 2.83 30.08 -31.68
N GLY A 625 3.30 28.83 -31.68
CA GLY A 625 3.85 28.14 -30.51
C GLY A 625 3.15 26.84 -30.16
N ASN A 626 1.87 26.86 -29.75
CA ASN A 626 1.19 25.66 -29.24
C ASN A 626 1.07 24.55 -30.30
N MET A 627 0.81 24.89 -31.56
CA MET A 627 0.83 23.90 -32.65
C MET A 627 2.25 23.32 -32.83
N GLY A 628 3.28 24.16 -32.71
CA GLY A 628 4.65 23.71 -32.82
C GLY A 628 5.02 22.72 -31.71
N ILE A 629 4.53 22.96 -30.49
CA ILE A 629 4.78 22.09 -29.34
C ILE A 629 4.10 20.73 -29.54
N GLY A 630 2.82 20.72 -29.95
CA GLY A 630 2.10 19.47 -30.23
C GLY A 630 2.76 18.65 -31.35
N LEU A 631 3.23 19.31 -32.41
CA LEU A 631 3.98 18.66 -33.48
C LEU A 631 5.36 18.18 -33.03
N ALA A 632 6.11 18.99 -32.28
CA ALA A 632 7.44 18.62 -31.80
C ALA A 632 7.37 17.40 -30.88
N PHE A 633 6.37 17.36 -30.00
CA PHE A 633 6.05 16.19 -29.18
C PHE A 633 5.77 14.94 -30.04
N ALA A 634 4.85 15.03 -31.00
CA ALA A 634 4.51 13.89 -31.86
C ALA A 634 5.68 13.43 -32.74
N CYS A 635 6.47 14.38 -33.27
CA CYS A 635 7.68 14.11 -34.05
C CYS A 635 8.76 13.40 -33.22
N ALA A 636 8.95 13.81 -31.96
CA ALA A 636 9.92 13.18 -31.06
C ALA A 636 9.58 11.71 -30.79
N VAL A 637 8.29 11.37 -30.69
CA VAL A 637 7.86 9.98 -30.50
C VAL A 637 7.93 9.17 -31.79
N LYS A 638 7.56 9.76 -32.94
CA LYS A 638 7.53 9.06 -34.23
C LYS A 638 8.85 9.07 -35.02
N GLY A 639 9.84 9.85 -34.59
CA GLY A 639 11.16 9.91 -35.23
C GLY A 639 11.22 10.80 -36.47
N TYR A 640 10.53 11.95 -36.47
CA TYR A 640 10.61 12.94 -37.55
C TYR A 640 11.51 14.13 -37.20
N SER A 641 12.22 14.65 -38.20
CA SER A 641 12.86 15.96 -38.11
C SER A 641 11.83 17.06 -38.33
N LEU A 642 11.77 18.04 -37.43
CA LEU A 642 10.79 19.12 -37.47
C LEU A 642 11.47 20.49 -37.49
N ILE A 643 11.07 21.34 -38.44
CA ILE A 643 11.47 22.74 -38.54
C ILE A 643 10.24 23.63 -38.33
N LEU A 644 10.33 24.53 -37.37
CA LEU A 644 9.26 25.46 -37.02
C LEU A 644 9.67 26.88 -37.36
N THR A 645 8.83 27.57 -38.13
CA THR A 645 8.95 29.01 -38.36
C THR A 645 8.00 29.75 -37.43
N MET A 646 8.51 30.74 -36.71
CA MET A 646 7.68 31.54 -35.79
C MET A 646 8.18 32.97 -35.62
N PRO A 647 7.31 33.94 -35.30
CA PRO A 647 7.74 35.30 -34.98
C PRO A 647 8.63 35.38 -33.74
N SER A 648 9.62 36.27 -33.73
CA SER A 648 10.50 36.46 -32.55
C SER A 648 9.78 37.03 -31.31
N SER A 649 8.56 37.58 -31.49
CA SER A 649 7.69 38.06 -30.41
C SER A 649 7.07 36.95 -29.55
N MET A 650 7.20 35.68 -29.93
CA MET A 650 6.73 34.55 -29.11
C MET A 650 7.53 34.42 -27.81
N SER A 651 6.91 33.83 -26.78
CA SER A 651 7.51 33.73 -25.44
C SER A 651 8.78 32.86 -25.42
N VAL A 652 9.70 33.18 -24.51
CA VAL A 652 10.97 32.44 -24.36
C VAL A 652 10.70 30.98 -23.98
N GLU A 653 9.76 30.75 -23.08
CA GLU A 653 9.40 29.42 -22.56
C GLU A 653 8.99 28.50 -23.71
N ARG A 654 8.20 28.99 -24.66
CA ARG A 654 7.81 28.20 -25.84
C ARG A 654 9.01 27.81 -26.71
N ARG A 655 9.93 28.73 -26.97
CA ARG A 655 11.13 28.44 -27.78
C ARG A 655 12.01 27.38 -27.11
N VAL A 656 12.16 27.46 -25.78
CA VAL A 656 12.89 26.48 -24.99
C VAL A 656 12.24 25.11 -25.08
N VAL A 657 10.91 25.02 -24.90
CA VAL A 657 10.16 23.75 -25.01
C VAL A 657 10.32 23.13 -26.40
N LEU A 658 10.23 23.91 -27.47
CA LEU A 658 10.41 23.42 -28.83
C LEU A 658 11.80 22.83 -29.08
N LYS A 659 12.84 23.56 -28.67
CA LYS A 659 14.22 23.09 -28.78
C LYS A 659 14.48 21.86 -27.91
N ALA A 660 13.85 21.77 -26.74
CA ALA A 660 13.95 20.60 -25.86
C ALA A 660 13.35 19.33 -26.47
N TYR A 661 12.28 19.45 -27.26
CA TYR A 661 11.74 18.35 -28.07
C TYR A 661 12.56 18.03 -29.33
N GLY A 662 13.69 18.71 -29.55
CA GLY A 662 14.56 18.49 -30.71
C GLY A 662 14.09 19.18 -31.99
N ALA A 663 13.13 20.10 -31.92
CA ALA A 663 12.70 20.86 -33.10
C ALA A 663 13.66 22.01 -33.41
N GLU A 664 13.90 22.23 -34.71
CA GLU A 664 14.60 23.41 -35.18
C GLU A 664 13.66 24.61 -35.21
N VAL A 665 14.13 25.76 -34.72
CA VAL A 665 13.31 26.98 -34.59
C VAL A 665 13.94 28.10 -35.38
N ILE A 666 13.22 28.58 -36.39
CA ILE A 666 13.63 29.69 -37.26
C ILE A 666 12.73 30.88 -36.95
N LEU A 667 13.35 31.98 -36.51
CA LEU A 667 12.62 33.19 -36.16
C LEU A 667 12.38 34.08 -37.38
N THR A 668 11.18 34.65 -37.45
CA THR A 668 10.76 35.66 -38.44
C THR A 668 10.48 37.00 -37.78
N GLU A 669 10.43 38.06 -38.60
CA GLU A 669 10.14 39.42 -38.16
C GLU A 669 8.78 39.52 -37.43
N PRO A 670 8.71 40.12 -36.22
CA PRO A 670 7.47 40.29 -35.46
C PRO A 670 6.36 41.00 -36.23
N SER A 671 6.72 41.98 -37.06
CA SER A 671 5.79 42.84 -37.81
C SER A 671 4.93 42.08 -38.81
N ARG A 672 5.40 40.93 -39.29
CA ARG A 672 4.68 40.09 -40.26
C ARG A 672 3.86 38.96 -39.62
N ALA A 673 3.89 38.84 -38.30
CA ALA A 673 3.13 37.85 -37.54
C ALA A 673 3.17 36.43 -38.17
N VAL A 674 2.06 35.69 -38.12
CA VAL A 674 1.96 34.31 -38.63
C VAL A 674 2.12 34.25 -40.16
N LEU A 675 1.71 35.29 -40.89
CA LEU A 675 1.85 35.34 -42.35
C LEU A 675 3.34 35.28 -42.78
N GLY A 676 4.21 36.03 -42.09
CA GLY A 676 5.65 35.97 -42.34
C GLY A 676 6.25 34.58 -42.02
N ALA A 677 5.73 33.90 -41.01
CA ALA A 677 6.12 32.51 -40.72
C ALA A 677 5.69 31.55 -41.82
N MET A 678 4.49 31.72 -42.39
CA MET A 678 4.00 30.93 -43.53
C MET A 678 4.83 31.13 -44.80
N GLU A 679 5.18 32.39 -45.12
CA GLU A 679 6.08 32.70 -46.25
C GLU A 679 7.42 31.99 -46.09
N ARG A 680 8.04 32.12 -44.91
CA ARG A 680 9.33 31.49 -44.62
C ARG A 680 9.25 29.95 -44.68
N ALA A 681 8.15 29.35 -44.22
CA ALA A 681 7.95 27.90 -44.32
C ALA A 681 7.92 27.43 -45.79
N LYS A 682 7.24 28.18 -46.68
CA LYS A 682 7.20 27.90 -48.12
C LYS A 682 8.57 28.08 -48.79
N GLU A 683 9.36 29.07 -48.37
CA GLU A 683 10.72 29.25 -48.85
C GLU A 683 11.62 28.06 -48.47
N LEU A 684 11.53 27.60 -47.22
CA LEU A 684 12.31 26.46 -46.73
C LEU A 684 11.92 25.16 -47.43
N GLN A 685 10.63 24.95 -47.70
CA GLN A 685 10.15 23.77 -48.43
C GLN A 685 10.76 23.68 -49.83
N LYS A 686 11.00 24.81 -50.51
CA LYS A 686 11.64 24.83 -51.84
C LYS A 686 13.11 24.43 -51.81
N ILE A 687 13.79 24.61 -50.67
CA ILE A 687 15.23 24.41 -50.52
C ILE A 687 15.53 23.02 -49.95
N ILE A 688 14.70 22.53 -49.04
CA ILE A 688 14.94 21.28 -48.32
C ILE A 688 14.31 20.11 -49.10
N PRO A 689 15.12 19.17 -49.62
CA PRO A 689 14.59 17.99 -50.33
C PRO A 689 13.81 17.11 -49.35
N ASN A 690 12.79 16.41 -49.84
CA ASN A 690 11.91 15.55 -49.03
C ASN A 690 11.32 16.28 -47.82
N SER A 691 10.85 17.52 -48.02
CA SER A 691 10.19 18.30 -46.98
C SER A 691 8.67 18.40 -47.20
N TYR A 692 7.92 18.42 -46.10
CA TYR A 692 6.45 18.45 -46.14
C TYR A 692 5.90 19.51 -45.17
N ILE A 693 4.98 20.34 -45.66
CA ILE A 693 4.26 21.33 -44.83
C ILE A 693 2.90 20.76 -44.46
N LEU A 694 2.61 20.69 -43.15
CA LEU A 694 1.38 20.11 -42.63
C LEU A 694 0.18 21.07 -42.75
N ASN A 695 0.42 22.37 -42.58
CA ASN A 695 -0.51 23.50 -42.73
C ASN A 695 -1.84 23.35 -41.96
N GLN A 696 -1.83 23.70 -40.67
CA GLN A 696 -3.03 23.56 -39.82
C GLN A 696 -4.28 24.34 -40.28
N PHE A 697 -4.16 25.34 -41.15
CA PHE A 697 -5.28 26.22 -41.53
C PHE A 697 -6.12 25.68 -42.69
N GLU A 698 -5.57 24.74 -43.46
CA GLU A 698 -6.20 24.11 -44.63
C GLU A 698 -6.40 22.61 -44.45
N ASN A 699 -5.67 21.98 -43.53
CA ASN A 699 -5.69 20.53 -43.36
C ASN A 699 -6.97 20.04 -42.64
N PRO A 700 -7.79 19.19 -43.28
CA PRO A 700 -9.03 18.66 -42.68
C PRO A 700 -8.78 17.81 -41.42
N ALA A 701 -7.61 17.20 -41.28
CA ALA A 701 -7.21 16.43 -40.09
C ALA A 701 -7.33 17.23 -38.78
N ASN A 702 -7.27 18.57 -38.86
CA ASN A 702 -7.50 19.45 -37.72
C ASN A 702 -8.95 19.43 -37.23
N VAL A 703 -9.91 19.39 -38.16
CA VAL A 703 -11.34 19.25 -37.83
C VAL A 703 -11.61 17.82 -37.35
N ASP A 704 -11.06 16.83 -38.05
CA ASP A 704 -11.29 15.42 -37.78
C ASP A 704 -10.78 15.00 -36.40
N ALA A 705 -9.60 15.50 -35.97
CA ALA A 705 -9.07 15.25 -34.63
C ALA A 705 -10.08 15.62 -33.54
N HIS A 706 -10.81 16.73 -33.69
CA HIS A 706 -11.79 17.19 -32.71
C HIS A 706 -13.16 16.53 -32.87
N TYR A 707 -13.52 16.14 -34.10
CA TYR A 707 -14.73 15.37 -34.38
C TYR A 707 -14.64 13.95 -33.81
N GLU A 708 -13.49 13.30 -33.94
CA GLU A 708 -13.27 11.92 -33.47
C GLU A 708 -13.00 11.83 -31.96
N THR A 709 -12.52 12.91 -31.31
CA THR A 709 -12.09 12.85 -29.91
C THR A 709 -12.80 13.86 -29.02
N THR A 710 -12.52 15.17 -29.15
CA THR A 710 -13.04 16.20 -28.24
C THR A 710 -14.58 16.25 -28.21
N GLY A 711 -15.24 16.11 -29.37
CA GLY A 711 -16.70 16.10 -29.48
C GLY A 711 -17.35 14.94 -28.70
N PRO A 712 -16.97 13.68 -28.99
CA PRO A 712 -17.41 12.50 -28.24
C PRO A 712 -17.15 12.63 -26.74
N GLU A 713 -15.95 13.06 -26.34
CA GLU A 713 -15.63 13.20 -24.93
C GLU A 713 -16.53 14.22 -24.22
N ILE A 714 -16.85 15.36 -24.85
CA ILE A 714 -17.79 16.35 -24.27
C ILE A 714 -19.19 15.74 -24.17
N TRP A 715 -19.65 15.03 -25.20
CA TRP A 715 -20.97 14.40 -25.21
C TRP A 715 -21.12 13.38 -24.07
N GLU A 716 -20.12 12.52 -23.89
CA GLU A 716 -20.12 11.48 -22.87
C GLU A 716 -19.99 12.05 -21.46
N GLN A 717 -19.04 12.97 -21.24
CA GLN A 717 -18.81 13.59 -19.93
C GLN A 717 -20.00 14.44 -19.46
N THR A 718 -20.78 15.00 -20.39
CA THR A 718 -22.01 15.75 -20.07
C THR A 718 -23.25 14.86 -20.06
N GLN A 719 -23.13 13.57 -20.39
CA GLN A 719 -24.27 12.65 -20.56
C GLN A 719 -25.33 13.22 -21.53
N GLY A 720 -24.89 13.88 -22.60
CA GLY A 720 -25.77 14.53 -23.59
C GLY A 720 -26.49 15.81 -23.11
N LYS A 721 -26.17 16.31 -21.91
CA LYS A 721 -26.79 17.53 -21.34
C LYS A 721 -26.19 18.84 -21.86
N VAL A 722 -25.15 18.79 -22.70
CA VAL A 722 -24.59 20.00 -23.33
C VAL A 722 -25.65 20.69 -24.19
N ASP A 723 -25.81 22.00 -23.99
CA ASP A 723 -26.76 22.84 -24.75
C ASP A 723 -26.04 23.85 -25.64
N ILE A 724 -24.92 24.40 -25.14
CA ILE A 724 -24.16 25.44 -25.80
C ILE A 724 -22.67 25.11 -25.73
N VAL A 725 -21.96 25.32 -26.84
CA VAL A 725 -20.49 25.28 -26.86
C VAL A 725 -19.92 26.58 -27.41
N CYS A 726 -18.81 27.04 -26.85
CA CYS A 726 -18.10 28.21 -27.36
C CYS A 726 -16.59 27.97 -27.39
N PHE A 727 -15.95 28.25 -28.53
CA PHE A 727 -14.51 28.04 -28.68
C PHE A 727 -13.84 29.15 -29.50
N GLY A 728 -12.67 29.57 -29.04
CA GLY A 728 -11.76 30.50 -29.70
C GLY A 728 -11.31 30.01 -31.07
N VAL A 729 -11.41 30.89 -32.07
CA VAL A 729 -11.01 30.59 -33.44
C VAL A 729 -9.59 31.10 -33.68
N GLY A 730 -8.64 30.17 -33.64
CA GLY A 730 -7.30 30.33 -34.22
C GLY A 730 -7.26 29.74 -35.63
N SER A 731 -7.22 28.40 -35.70
CA SER A 731 -7.36 27.65 -36.97
C SER A 731 -8.82 27.28 -37.30
N GLY A 732 -9.72 27.27 -36.31
CA GLY A 732 -11.14 26.88 -36.49
C GLY A 732 -11.43 25.39 -36.27
N GLY A 733 -10.41 24.52 -36.26
CA GLY A 733 -10.60 23.07 -36.13
C GLY A 733 -11.44 22.63 -34.92
N THR A 734 -11.20 23.20 -33.74
CA THR A 734 -11.95 22.84 -32.51
C THR A 734 -13.43 23.21 -32.61
N VAL A 735 -13.76 24.42 -33.07
CA VAL A 735 -15.17 24.87 -33.13
C VAL A 735 -15.97 24.07 -34.16
N ILE A 736 -15.35 23.74 -35.30
CA ILE A 736 -15.99 23.00 -36.38
C ILE A 736 -16.09 21.51 -36.05
N GLY A 737 -15.01 20.88 -35.59
CA GLY A 737 -15.00 19.44 -35.30
C GLY A 737 -15.96 19.07 -34.18
N VAL A 738 -15.91 19.79 -33.06
CA VAL A 738 -16.85 19.60 -31.94
C VAL A 738 -18.27 19.97 -32.36
N GLY A 739 -18.44 21.07 -33.10
CA GLY A 739 -19.75 21.54 -33.54
C GLY A 739 -20.47 20.56 -34.46
N LYS A 740 -19.77 19.97 -35.43
CA LYS A 740 -20.31 18.94 -36.34
C LYS A 740 -20.79 17.72 -35.56
N TYR A 741 -19.93 17.15 -34.71
CA TYR A 741 -20.27 15.97 -33.92
C TYR A 741 -21.47 16.20 -32.99
N LEU A 742 -21.49 17.33 -32.27
CA LEU A 742 -22.58 17.62 -31.34
C LEU A 742 -23.91 17.90 -32.05
N LYS A 743 -23.90 18.57 -33.21
CA LYS A 743 -25.12 18.80 -34.00
C LYS A 743 -25.70 17.50 -34.56
N GLU A 744 -24.86 16.52 -34.91
CA GLU A 744 -25.33 15.19 -35.33
C GLU A 744 -26.03 14.44 -34.18
N LYS A 745 -25.52 14.56 -32.94
CA LYS A 745 -26.12 13.91 -31.76
C LYS A 745 -27.35 14.65 -31.23
N LYS A 746 -27.31 15.97 -31.22
CA LYS A 746 -28.39 16.85 -30.73
C LYS A 746 -28.47 18.10 -31.63
N PRO A 747 -29.35 18.10 -32.65
CA PRO A 747 -29.47 19.21 -33.61
C PRO A 747 -29.75 20.58 -32.98
N GLY A 748 -30.31 20.61 -31.77
CA GLY A 748 -30.57 21.84 -31.01
C GLY A 748 -29.37 22.45 -30.29
N VAL A 749 -28.18 21.85 -30.34
CA VAL A 749 -26.96 22.41 -29.72
C VAL A 749 -26.55 23.70 -30.44
N GLN A 750 -26.30 24.75 -29.65
CA GLN A 750 -25.79 26.01 -30.13
C GLN A 750 -24.25 26.02 -30.08
N VAL A 751 -23.63 26.49 -31.15
CA VAL A 751 -22.18 26.54 -31.35
C VAL A 751 -21.79 28.00 -31.63
N TYR A 752 -20.90 28.54 -30.81
CA TYR A 752 -20.42 29.91 -30.91
C TYR A 752 -18.90 29.92 -31.18
N ALA A 753 -18.50 30.74 -32.14
CA ALA A 753 -17.10 31.07 -32.36
C ALA A 753 -16.70 32.22 -31.41
N VAL A 754 -15.44 32.28 -31.00
CA VAL A 754 -14.90 33.38 -30.20
C VAL A 754 -13.70 33.99 -30.91
N GLU A 755 -13.67 35.31 -31.05
CA GLU A 755 -12.56 36.05 -31.64
C GLU A 755 -12.19 37.31 -30.85
N PRO A 756 -10.96 37.84 -31.02
CA PRO A 756 -10.56 39.08 -30.38
C PRO A 756 -11.38 40.26 -30.90
N PHE A 757 -11.85 41.12 -30.02
CA PHE A 757 -12.63 42.31 -30.37
C PHE A 757 -11.86 43.27 -31.28
N GLU A 758 -10.55 43.40 -31.05
CA GLU A 758 -9.67 44.28 -31.83
C GLU A 758 -9.41 43.74 -33.24
N ALA A 759 -9.43 42.40 -33.42
CA ALA A 759 -9.05 41.71 -34.65
C ALA A 759 -10.16 40.75 -35.12
N SER A 760 -11.37 41.27 -35.27
CA SER A 760 -12.60 40.50 -35.53
C SER A 760 -12.84 40.23 -37.03
N VAL A 761 -11.90 39.52 -37.66
CA VAL A 761 -11.92 39.27 -39.11
C VAL A 761 -13.10 38.37 -39.53
N ILE A 762 -13.58 37.48 -38.64
CA ILE A 762 -14.72 36.59 -38.93
C ILE A 762 -16.01 37.41 -39.02
N ASN A 763 -16.16 38.45 -38.20
CA ASN A 763 -17.26 39.42 -38.28
C ASN A 763 -17.07 40.50 -39.37
N GLY A 764 -16.05 40.41 -40.22
CA GLY A 764 -15.82 41.34 -41.34
C GLY A 764 -15.10 42.64 -40.98
N PHE A 765 -14.52 42.76 -39.78
CA PHE A 765 -13.68 43.89 -39.40
C PHE A 765 -12.23 43.71 -39.90
N PRO A 766 -11.47 44.81 -40.11
CA PRO A 766 -10.08 44.72 -40.56
C PRO A 766 -9.19 44.03 -39.52
N HIS A 767 -8.09 43.41 -39.99
CA HIS A 767 -7.06 42.88 -39.10
C HIS A 767 -6.40 44.00 -38.31
N ALA A 768 -6.25 43.81 -36.99
CA ALA A 768 -5.49 44.70 -36.13
C ALA A 768 -4.65 43.89 -35.12
N PRO A 769 -3.60 44.47 -34.53
CA PRO A 769 -2.87 43.86 -33.43
C PRO A 769 -3.76 43.63 -32.20
N HIS A 770 -3.64 42.46 -31.57
CA HIS A 770 -4.38 42.10 -30.35
C HIS A 770 -3.48 41.25 -29.42
N LYS A 771 -3.89 41.07 -28.17
CA LYS A 771 -3.06 40.42 -27.12
C LYS A 771 -3.55 39.03 -26.71
N ILE A 772 -4.38 38.38 -27.54
CA ILE A 772 -4.93 37.04 -27.30
C ILE A 772 -4.25 36.01 -28.22
N PRO A 773 -3.03 35.54 -27.90
CA PRO A 773 -2.35 34.54 -28.72
C PRO A 773 -3.17 33.25 -28.81
N GLY A 774 -3.28 32.70 -30.02
CA GLY A 774 -4.03 31.48 -30.30
C GLY A 774 -5.47 31.69 -30.79
N MET A 775 -5.95 32.93 -30.85
CA MET A 775 -7.17 33.33 -31.57
C MET A 775 -6.84 34.43 -32.58
N GLY A 776 -7.70 34.64 -33.58
CA GLY A 776 -7.59 35.78 -34.50
C GLY A 776 -6.34 35.71 -35.39
N ALA A 777 -6.26 34.71 -36.28
CA ALA A 777 -5.11 34.51 -37.17
C ALA A 777 -4.84 35.67 -38.17
N GLY A 778 -5.75 36.65 -38.26
CA GLY A 778 -5.67 37.79 -39.17
C GLY A 778 -6.26 37.52 -40.56
N PHE A 779 -6.73 36.31 -40.81
CA PHE A 779 -7.48 35.89 -41.98
C PHE A 779 -8.52 34.83 -41.56
N VAL A 780 -9.47 34.52 -42.43
CA VAL A 780 -10.45 33.44 -42.21
C VAL A 780 -9.83 32.10 -42.64
N PRO A 781 -9.61 31.13 -41.74
CA PRO A 781 -9.05 29.83 -42.11
C PRO A 781 -9.95 29.06 -43.08
N ALA A 782 -9.36 28.31 -44.03
CA ALA A 782 -10.14 27.58 -45.04
C ALA A 782 -10.98 26.44 -44.43
N ILE A 783 -10.55 25.87 -43.31
CA ILE A 783 -11.30 24.83 -42.59
C ILE A 783 -12.47 25.36 -41.75
N LEU A 784 -12.62 26.69 -41.63
CA LEU A 784 -13.71 27.29 -40.87
C LEU A 784 -15.00 27.28 -41.72
N ASP A 785 -15.97 26.48 -41.32
CA ASP A 785 -17.28 26.38 -41.98
C ASP A 785 -18.34 27.26 -41.26
N PRO A 786 -18.81 28.37 -41.87
CA PRO A 786 -19.80 29.27 -41.27
C PRO A 786 -21.16 28.61 -40.98
N SER A 787 -21.49 27.48 -41.62
CA SER A 787 -22.77 26.79 -41.39
C SER A 787 -22.86 26.09 -40.03
N VAL A 788 -21.71 25.86 -39.38
CA VAL A 788 -21.62 25.09 -38.13
C VAL A 788 -21.90 25.95 -36.88
N TYR A 789 -21.54 27.24 -36.88
CA TYR A 789 -21.74 28.14 -35.73
C TYR A 789 -22.79 29.23 -36.02
N GLN A 790 -23.42 29.78 -34.99
CA GLN A 790 -24.46 30.81 -35.16
C GLN A 790 -23.90 32.22 -35.17
N GLU A 791 -23.01 32.52 -34.22
CA GLU A 791 -22.48 33.86 -33.98
C GLU A 791 -20.99 33.73 -33.59
N ALA A 792 -20.19 34.72 -34.00
CA ALA A 792 -18.81 34.90 -33.55
C ALA A 792 -18.76 35.99 -32.47
N LEU A 793 -18.59 35.58 -31.22
CA LEU A 793 -18.51 36.46 -30.05
C LEU A 793 -17.16 37.18 -30.02
N ARG A 794 -17.19 38.47 -29.66
CA ARG A 794 -16.02 39.35 -29.67
C ARG A 794 -15.56 39.66 -28.26
N VAL A 795 -14.35 39.25 -27.91
CA VAL A 795 -13.79 39.44 -26.55
C VAL A 795 -12.61 40.39 -26.57
N LYS A 796 -12.63 41.40 -25.69
CA LYS A 796 -11.52 42.36 -25.56
C LYS A 796 -10.29 41.70 -24.97
N SER A 797 -9.11 42.09 -25.45
CA SER A 797 -7.83 41.55 -24.99
C SER A 797 -7.60 41.78 -23.48
N ALA A 798 -8.00 42.95 -22.95
CA ALA A 798 -7.86 43.25 -21.53
C ALA A 798 -8.72 42.34 -20.62
N ASP A 799 -9.94 42.05 -21.05
CA ASP A 799 -10.87 41.19 -20.30
C ASP A 799 -10.37 39.74 -20.27
N ALA A 800 -9.84 39.24 -21.39
CA ALA A 800 -9.24 37.91 -21.48
C ALA A 800 -8.03 37.75 -20.53
N LEU A 801 -7.14 38.75 -20.46
CA LEU A 801 -5.98 38.75 -19.55
C LEU A 801 -6.41 38.76 -18.09
N ALA A 802 -7.38 39.62 -17.73
CA ALA A 802 -7.91 39.71 -16.39
C ALA A 802 -8.61 38.40 -15.97
N MET A 803 -9.40 37.80 -16.87
CA MET A 803 -10.08 36.54 -16.61
C MET A 803 -9.11 35.38 -16.42
N ALA A 804 -8.03 35.29 -17.22
CA ALA A 804 -7.01 34.26 -17.03
C ALA A 804 -6.33 34.36 -15.64
N LYS A 805 -6.04 35.58 -15.16
CA LYS A 805 -5.54 35.81 -13.79
C LYS A 805 -6.57 35.38 -12.72
N ARG A 806 -7.85 35.68 -12.94
CA ARG A 806 -8.95 35.29 -12.03
C ARG A 806 -9.16 33.78 -11.99
N LEU A 807 -9.13 33.09 -13.11
CA LEU A 807 -9.22 31.62 -13.16
C LEU A 807 -8.13 30.95 -12.32
N ALA A 808 -6.90 31.46 -12.37
CA ALA A 808 -5.80 30.95 -11.55
C ALA A 808 -6.01 31.19 -10.05
N ARG A 809 -6.50 32.38 -9.65
CA ARG A 809 -6.68 32.76 -8.23
C ARG A 809 -7.96 32.21 -7.61
N GLU A 810 -9.07 32.23 -8.35
CA GLU A 810 -10.40 31.88 -7.85
C GLU A 810 -10.66 30.39 -8.02
N GLU A 811 -10.43 29.83 -9.22
CA GLU A 811 -10.74 28.42 -9.54
C GLU A 811 -9.54 27.48 -9.37
N GLY A 812 -8.33 28.00 -9.16
CA GLY A 812 -7.10 27.19 -9.14
C GLY A 812 -6.70 26.67 -10.54
N LEU A 813 -7.25 27.25 -11.60
CA LEU A 813 -7.00 26.82 -12.98
C LEU A 813 -5.99 27.75 -13.66
N PHE A 814 -4.73 27.30 -13.74
CA PHE A 814 -3.63 28.07 -14.32
C PHE A 814 -3.58 27.93 -15.85
N VAL A 815 -4.07 28.96 -16.57
CA VAL A 815 -4.37 28.87 -18.00
C VAL A 815 -3.77 30.00 -18.83
N GLY A 816 -3.66 29.79 -20.14
CA GLY A 816 -3.29 30.82 -21.10
C GLY A 816 -4.37 31.88 -21.39
N VAL A 817 -3.97 32.95 -22.08
CA VAL A 817 -4.85 34.11 -22.41
C VAL A 817 -6.06 33.70 -23.25
N SER A 818 -5.90 32.78 -24.20
CA SER A 818 -7.01 32.31 -25.02
C SER A 818 -8.08 31.56 -24.21
N SER A 819 -7.67 30.79 -23.20
CA SER A 819 -8.61 30.17 -22.25
C SER A 819 -9.39 31.22 -21.45
N GLY A 820 -8.74 32.33 -21.08
CA GLY A 820 -9.41 33.48 -20.46
C GLY A 820 -10.46 34.11 -21.38
N GLY A 821 -10.14 34.27 -22.68
CA GLY A 821 -11.10 34.75 -23.68
C GLY A 821 -12.30 33.82 -23.85
N ASN A 822 -12.05 32.52 -23.91
CA ASN A 822 -13.08 31.47 -23.94
C ASN A 822 -14.01 31.50 -22.72
N ALA A 823 -13.45 31.73 -21.53
CA ALA A 823 -14.24 31.88 -20.30
C ALA A 823 -15.08 33.17 -20.32
N CYS A 824 -14.55 34.30 -20.80
CA CYS A 824 -15.31 35.53 -20.95
C CYS A 824 -16.53 35.35 -21.87
N ALA A 825 -16.35 34.71 -23.03
CA ALA A 825 -17.44 34.42 -23.94
C ALA A 825 -18.50 33.48 -23.33
N ALA A 826 -18.07 32.44 -22.61
CA ALA A 826 -18.98 31.54 -21.89
C ALA A 826 -19.78 32.27 -20.81
N ILE A 827 -19.14 33.19 -20.07
CA ILE A 827 -19.78 34.02 -19.04
C ILE A 827 -20.79 34.98 -19.66
N GLU A 828 -20.48 35.58 -20.81
CA GLU A 828 -21.41 36.46 -21.52
C GLU A 828 -22.65 35.68 -21.99
N LEU A 829 -22.48 34.49 -22.56
CA LEU A 829 -23.57 33.61 -22.92
C LEU A 829 -24.38 33.15 -21.70
N ALA A 830 -23.70 32.85 -20.59
CA ALA A 830 -24.35 32.43 -19.35
C ALA A 830 -25.16 33.55 -18.69
N ARG A 831 -24.87 34.83 -18.95
CA ARG A 831 -25.66 35.97 -18.47
C ARG A 831 -26.98 36.17 -19.23
N ARG A 832 -27.09 35.63 -20.44
CA ARG A 832 -28.29 35.82 -21.27
C ARG A 832 -29.49 35.09 -20.63
N PRO A 833 -30.64 35.76 -20.38
CA PRO A 833 -31.80 35.16 -19.71
C PRO A 833 -32.33 33.89 -20.40
N GLU A 834 -32.26 33.82 -21.73
CA GLU A 834 -32.67 32.66 -22.53
C GLU A 834 -31.80 31.41 -22.32
N ASN A 835 -30.67 31.55 -21.63
CA ASN A 835 -29.74 30.46 -21.32
C ASN A 835 -29.83 29.98 -19.87
N ALA A 836 -30.79 30.48 -19.09
CA ALA A 836 -31.00 30.03 -17.72
C ALA A 836 -31.19 28.51 -17.64
N GLY A 837 -30.46 27.86 -16.72
CA GLY A 837 -30.48 26.41 -16.50
C GLY A 837 -29.71 25.58 -17.53
N LYS A 838 -29.22 26.18 -18.64
CA LYS A 838 -28.47 25.47 -19.68
C LYS A 838 -27.03 25.15 -19.25
N LEU A 839 -26.46 24.13 -19.88
CA LEU A 839 -25.05 23.78 -19.74
C LEU A 839 -24.23 24.33 -20.92
N ILE A 840 -23.29 25.22 -20.61
CA ILE A 840 -22.34 25.82 -21.55
C ILE A 840 -20.98 25.15 -21.38
N VAL A 841 -20.42 24.62 -22.47
CA VAL A 841 -19.08 24.00 -22.49
C VAL A 841 -18.09 24.87 -23.27
N THR A 842 -16.93 25.10 -22.68
CA THR A 842 -15.80 25.81 -23.30
C THR A 842 -14.51 25.00 -23.16
N SER A 843 -13.41 25.44 -23.75
CA SER A 843 -12.11 24.71 -23.69
C SER A 843 -10.97 25.59 -23.17
N PHE A 844 -10.16 25.03 -22.27
CA PHE A 844 -8.93 25.63 -21.77
C PHE A 844 -7.73 24.98 -22.47
N ALA A 845 -7.21 25.70 -23.47
CA ALA A 845 -6.40 25.14 -24.54
C ALA A 845 -4.92 24.85 -24.18
N SER A 846 -4.35 25.52 -23.18
CA SER A 846 -2.96 25.33 -22.76
C SER A 846 -2.71 25.80 -21.33
N PHE A 847 -1.71 25.21 -20.67
CA PHE A 847 -1.30 25.56 -19.31
C PHE A 847 -0.59 26.93 -19.28
N GLY A 848 -0.61 27.59 -18.11
CA GLY A 848 -0.19 28.99 -17.94
C GLY A 848 1.33 29.26 -17.93
N GLU A 849 2.16 28.23 -17.76
CA GLU A 849 3.63 28.28 -17.64
C GLU A 849 4.30 28.89 -18.88
N ARG A 850 3.67 28.76 -20.05
CA ARG A 850 4.20 29.26 -21.33
C ARG A 850 4.10 30.76 -21.50
N TYR A 851 3.40 31.43 -20.58
CA TYR A 851 3.03 32.83 -20.67
C TYR A 851 3.73 33.69 -19.61
N LEU A 852 4.65 33.12 -18.83
CA LEU A 852 5.34 33.80 -17.73
C LEU A 852 6.17 35.01 -18.18
N SER A 853 6.81 34.95 -19.36
CA SER A 853 7.52 36.08 -19.97
C SER A 853 6.63 37.06 -20.76
N THR A 854 5.30 36.84 -20.79
CA THR A 854 4.37 37.69 -21.54
C THR A 854 3.65 38.70 -20.64
N GLU A 855 2.89 39.61 -21.24
CA GLU A 855 2.08 40.62 -20.53
C GLU A 855 1.04 40.00 -19.56
N LEU A 856 0.70 38.72 -19.72
CA LEU A 856 -0.21 38.05 -18.77
C LEU A 856 0.33 38.07 -17.34
N TYR A 857 1.64 37.93 -17.13
CA TYR A 857 2.25 37.87 -15.80
C TYR A 857 3.40 38.86 -15.60
N SER A 858 3.54 39.87 -16.47
CA SER A 858 4.60 40.89 -16.36
C SER A 858 4.65 41.57 -14.99
N ASP A 859 3.49 41.88 -14.41
CA ASP A 859 3.39 42.58 -13.13
C ASP A 859 3.92 41.69 -12.00
N ILE A 860 3.49 40.42 -11.97
CA ILE A 860 3.89 39.43 -10.97
C ILE A 860 5.36 39.06 -11.15
N LYS A 861 5.84 38.92 -12.38
CA LYS A 861 7.24 38.66 -12.67
C LYS A 861 8.14 39.78 -12.13
N SER A 862 7.76 41.05 -12.34
CA SER A 862 8.49 42.19 -11.79
C SER A 862 8.48 42.23 -10.26
N GLU A 863 7.39 41.78 -9.62
CA GLU A 863 7.32 41.60 -8.17
C GLU A 863 8.27 40.49 -7.69
N CYS A 864 8.25 39.33 -8.36
CA CYS A 864 9.11 38.19 -8.04
C CYS A 864 10.60 38.50 -8.20
N GLU A 865 10.99 39.24 -9.25
CA GLU A 865 12.38 39.66 -9.48
C GLU A 865 12.91 40.62 -8.40
N LYS A 866 12.00 41.28 -7.65
CA LYS A 866 12.34 42.18 -6.55
C LYS A 866 12.35 41.49 -5.19
N LEU A 867 11.97 40.21 -5.10
CA LEU A 867 12.01 39.45 -3.85
C LEU A 867 13.45 39.33 -3.33
N LYS A 868 13.63 39.63 -2.05
CA LYS A 868 14.92 39.53 -1.35
C LYS A 868 14.79 38.57 -0.20
N VAL A 869 15.92 38.04 0.25
CA VAL A 869 15.98 37.30 1.51
C VAL A 869 15.70 38.26 2.65
N THR A 870 14.57 38.07 3.31
CA THR A 870 14.12 38.83 4.49
C THR A 870 14.41 38.06 5.76
N THR A 871 14.48 38.77 6.88
CA THR A 871 14.61 38.16 8.21
C THR A 871 13.26 37.67 8.72
N PHE A 872 13.28 36.72 9.66
CA PHE A 872 12.05 36.17 10.25
C PHE A 872 11.13 37.24 10.87
N GLU A 873 11.69 38.31 11.45
CA GLU A 873 10.87 39.39 12.02
C GLU A 873 10.25 40.29 10.94
N GLU A 874 10.94 40.55 9.83
CA GLU A 874 10.38 41.27 8.67
C GLU A 874 9.24 40.46 8.02
N ASP A 875 9.41 39.14 7.90
CA ASP A 875 8.37 38.24 7.38
C ASP A 875 7.13 38.23 8.29
N LYS A 876 7.34 38.20 9.61
CA LYS A 876 6.27 38.22 10.60
C LYS A 876 5.50 39.53 10.61
N GLU A 877 6.16 40.67 10.47
CA GLU A 877 5.50 41.97 10.36
C GLU A 877 4.71 42.10 9.04
N TYR A 878 5.32 41.69 7.93
CA TYR A 878 4.67 41.64 6.62
C TYR A 878 3.42 40.76 6.62
N LEU A 879 3.50 39.56 7.20
CA LEU A 879 2.39 38.62 7.26
C LEU A 879 1.30 39.09 8.25
N ARG A 880 1.65 39.71 9.38
CA ARG A 880 0.66 40.33 10.28
C ARG A 880 -0.17 41.40 9.56
N GLY A 881 0.49 42.28 8.81
CA GLY A 881 -0.21 43.29 8.00
C GLY A 881 -1.14 42.68 6.96
N LYS A 882 -0.79 41.54 6.35
CA LYS A 882 -1.67 40.82 5.39
C LYS A 882 -2.80 40.04 6.04
N VAL A 883 -2.64 39.57 7.27
CA VAL A 883 -3.68 38.87 8.03
C VAL A 883 -4.72 39.87 8.55
N GLU A 884 -4.29 41.04 9.02
CA GLU A 884 -5.19 42.13 9.45
C GLU A 884 -6.02 42.73 8.29
N LEU A 885 -5.57 42.58 7.04
CA LEU A 885 -6.29 43.02 5.84
C LEU A 885 -7.24 41.95 5.24
N ASN A 886 -7.18 40.70 5.71
CA ASN A 886 -7.96 39.57 5.18
C ASN A 886 -8.95 38.96 6.19
N ILE A 887 -9.20 39.65 7.30
CA ILE A 887 -10.40 39.52 8.16
C ILE A 887 -11.21 40.79 7.94
#